data_AF-A0A5N6U4P8-F1
#
_entry.id   AF-A0A5N6U4P8-F1
#
_cell.length_a   1.000
_cell.length_b   1.000
_cell.length_c   1.000
_cell.angle_alpha   90.00
_cell.angle_beta   90.00
_cell.angle_gamma   90.00
#
_symmetry.space_group_name_H-M   'P 1'
#
loop_
_entity.id
_entity.type
_entity.pdbx_description
1 polymer ?
#
loop_
_entity_poly.entity_id
_entity_poly.type
_entity_poly.pdbx_seq_one_letter_code
_entity_poly.pdbx_strand_id
1 'polypeptide(L)'
;MADNFYGVKPSQSHLIHDATRAEDNIEVRYHTPVRNITEIEKVFEDLELPPLEDMKHSAPQCSSMIPSLPSWEAEELFKNLGYSLDPNCTANKSKWWYRTYDGSCNWLKLGDSNEGQIGMAKSRDFQQYSYADGISEPRKGPNPRAVSNTFFKREKKIYYEHTPLLLGLIEFIVHDSTYSMDSSDEIIEATMPDDEEVFDKNVTFKVPRTKAVAGTGDSASNPREKVNMASAWLEISSLYGSTEEVGRALRSFQGGKLLTQELETGGASRPASYLPFNNMNVPMRGVPNRDPTALFAGGDPRTNEDWLLLGVHTLILREHNRLCDILAKQHPEYDDEQLYQTVRLLMSAKYTLIANAYQTCYWNDGMPWPRDDGFPLYRQMYGKSVFEINPMITYPWPLVTKGEKPMVVSTEMAVVYRFHDLIINQLPIKDASNTTLWNQSVFETGFNAQGFIDTGLENILRGMVNTHIPNFKSGVDEVFRSSNKYRAAPFDVATWSIVHEREQGLPTYNTYFRAYNLQDPKVIVKVPRTFEEFSSDPDKVAKLKSLYNSPDDVDLVVGVQLDEACFPGTTVPRSALIISLFSLFGMAHSDRFSIGFAVTRCLLIDKPWNCHPSNALEDILWKPRPTDKYPNMRWLDSFWLNELDFPNHDSNLLWRLVTENSEIDCLQRDPLFPADPKTNPVLCSLPSTPRWKIASTALLLAFEIALLYVKVYWMEILGMITVAMLPLFIRLIKRRLHWKLINAPPVSWGLQLVGKALTFQNDSKVDLLEGSIDSGIAS
;
A
#
# COMPACT_ATOMS: atom_id res chain seq x y z
N MET A 1 26.12 42.73 5.18
CA MET A 1 25.03 42.72 6.17
C MET A 1 24.20 41.47 5.87
N ALA A 2 24.61 40.22 6.10
CA ALA A 2 25.33 39.60 7.21
C ALA A 2 24.68 39.87 8.58
N ASP A 3 24.18 38.78 9.17
CA ASP A 3 23.72 38.55 10.54
C ASP A 3 22.32 39.03 10.97
N ASN A 4 21.36 38.09 11.01
CA ASN A 4 20.68 37.63 12.23
C ASN A 4 19.52 36.68 11.91
N PHE A 5 19.22 35.76 12.85
CA PHE A 5 18.22 34.67 12.83
C PHE A 5 18.70 33.27 12.41
N TYR A 6 19.73 32.77 13.10
CA TYR A 6 19.78 31.34 13.46
C TYR A 6 19.59 31.24 14.98
N GLY A 7 18.48 30.62 15.39
CA GLY A 7 18.17 30.49 16.82
C GLY A 7 16.85 29.78 17.09
N VAL A 8 16.67 28.54 16.60
CA VAL A 8 15.66 27.62 17.15
C VAL A 8 16.26 26.21 17.20
N LYS A 9 16.33 25.65 18.42
CA LYS A 9 16.68 24.25 18.70
C LYS A 9 15.52 23.33 18.26
N PRO A 10 15.79 22.08 17.85
CA PRO A 10 14.76 21.15 17.42
C PRO A 10 13.97 20.64 18.63
N SER A 11 12.65 20.85 18.66
CA SER A 11 11.76 20.27 19.67
C SER A 11 10.63 19.50 19.00
N GLN A 12 10.71 18.17 19.15
CA GLN A 12 9.64 17.23 19.50
C GLN A 12 8.21 17.49 19.00
N SER A 13 7.74 16.57 18.15
CA SER A 13 6.35 16.12 17.94
C SER A 13 5.23 17.16 18.19
N HIS A 14 4.78 17.80 17.12
CA HIS A 14 3.52 18.53 17.11
C HIS A 14 2.41 17.63 16.53
N LEU A 15 1.71 16.92 17.41
CA LEU A 15 0.42 16.29 17.12
C LEU A 15 -0.69 17.17 17.71
N ILE A 16 -1.68 17.48 16.88
CA ILE A 16 -3.05 17.92 17.23
C ILE A 16 -3.11 19.27 17.97
N HIS A 17 -3.11 20.38 17.24
CA HIS A 17 -3.73 21.61 17.75
C HIS A 17 -4.23 22.49 16.59
N ASP A 18 -5.43 23.03 16.77
CA ASP A 18 -6.21 23.91 15.89
C ASP A 18 -7.08 23.28 14.78
N ALA A 19 -7.76 22.17 15.08
CA ALA A 19 -9.04 21.87 14.43
C ALA A 19 -10.19 22.42 15.28
N THR A 20 -10.53 23.71 15.13
CA THR A 20 -11.88 24.27 15.32
C THR A 20 -11.86 25.78 15.06
N ARG A 21 -12.30 26.20 13.87
CA ARG A 21 -12.98 27.50 13.75
C ARG A 21 -14.12 27.36 12.74
N ALA A 22 -15.30 27.73 13.23
CA ALA A 22 -16.62 27.76 12.59
C ALA A 22 -17.31 26.37 12.58
N GLU A 23 -18.48 26.15 13.19
CA GLU A 23 -19.52 27.01 13.76
C GLU A 23 -20.10 26.30 15.01
N ASP A 24 -20.61 27.06 15.98
CA ASP A 24 -21.14 26.67 17.30
C ASP A 24 -20.13 26.58 18.47
N ASN A 25 -20.45 27.33 19.54
CA ASN A 25 -19.61 27.75 20.68
C ASN A 25 -19.19 26.62 21.65
N ILE A 26 -18.47 25.58 21.20
CA ILE A 26 -17.85 24.59 22.10
C ILE A 26 -16.33 24.61 21.92
N GLU A 27 -15.65 25.38 22.76
CA GLU A 27 -14.18 25.45 22.84
C GLU A 27 -13.68 24.19 23.57
N VAL A 28 -13.20 23.18 22.84
CA VAL A 28 -12.48 22.03 23.44
C VAL A 28 -11.09 22.52 23.83
N ARG A 29 -10.90 22.85 25.12
CA ARG A 29 -9.59 23.29 25.65
C ARG A 29 -8.77 22.07 26.07
N TYR A 30 -7.79 21.71 25.26
CA TYR A 30 -6.72 20.82 25.70
C TYR A 30 -5.83 21.56 26.69
N HIS A 31 -6.03 21.30 27.98
CA HIS A 31 -5.09 21.76 29.00
C HIS A 31 -4.01 20.68 29.17
N THR A 32 -2.80 21.00 28.72
CA THR A 32 -1.49 20.37 29.00
C THR A 32 -0.89 19.60 27.81
N PRO A 33 0.37 19.90 27.38
CA PRO A 33 1.05 19.12 26.36
C PRO A 33 1.48 17.77 26.97
N VAL A 34 0.80 16.69 26.59
CA VAL A 34 1.17 15.33 27.01
C VAL A 34 2.36 14.86 26.16
N ARG A 35 3.57 15.15 26.62
CA ARG A 35 4.83 14.91 25.88
C ARG A 35 5.23 13.43 25.73
N ASN A 36 4.51 12.48 26.33
CA ASN A 36 4.86 11.05 26.36
C ASN A 36 3.63 10.15 26.15
N ILE A 37 3.05 10.16 24.94
CA ILE A 37 2.02 9.18 24.57
C ILE A 37 2.73 8.00 23.88
N THR A 38 2.92 6.90 24.62
CA THR A 38 3.48 5.64 24.07
C THR A 38 2.40 4.72 23.48
N GLU A 39 1.13 5.00 23.75
CA GLU A 39 -0.04 4.21 23.34
C GLU A 39 -1.16 5.16 22.90
N ILE A 40 -1.71 4.97 21.70
CA ILE A 40 -2.75 5.85 21.13
C ILE A 40 -4.02 5.90 22.00
N GLU A 41 -4.26 4.87 22.81
CA GLU A 41 -5.38 4.82 23.76
C GLU A 41 -5.30 5.96 24.80
N LYS A 42 -4.09 6.41 25.16
CA LYS A 42 -3.89 7.53 26.11
C LYS A 42 -4.28 8.88 25.51
N VAL A 43 -4.30 9.03 24.18
CA VAL A 43 -4.84 10.23 23.50
C VAL A 43 -6.31 10.45 23.88
N PHE A 44 -7.01 9.35 24.15
CA PHE A 44 -8.44 9.35 24.41
C PHE A 44 -8.80 9.33 25.89
N GLU A 45 -7.85 9.04 26.78
CA GLU A 45 -8.02 9.10 28.23
C GLU A 45 -8.11 10.55 28.74
N ASP A 46 -7.46 11.50 28.07
CA ASP A 46 -7.44 12.92 28.43
C ASP A 46 -8.54 13.75 27.74
N LEU A 47 -9.46 13.10 27.02
CA LEU A 47 -10.49 13.77 26.23
C LEU A 47 -11.70 14.12 27.11
N GLU A 48 -11.87 15.40 27.43
CA GLU A 48 -13.06 15.90 28.13
C GLU A 48 -14.31 15.74 27.24
N LEU A 49 -15.20 14.82 27.63
CA LEU A 49 -16.45 14.59 26.92
C LEU A 49 -17.43 15.76 27.16
N PRO A 50 -18.17 16.21 26.13
CA PRO A 50 -19.06 17.36 26.27
C PRO A 50 -20.19 17.11 27.29
N PRO A 51 -20.76 18.17 27.89
CA PRO A 51 -21.96 18.05 28.70
C PRO A 51 -23.20 17.73 27.84
N LEU A 52 -24.16 17.00 28.42
CA LEU A 52 -25.35 16.44 27.74
C LEU A 52 -26.29 17.47 27.07
N GLU A 53 -26.18 18.77 27.40
CA GLU A 53 -27.09 19.80 26.90
C GLU A 53 -26.88 20.12 25.41
N ASP A 54 -25.69 19.85 24.86
CA ASP A 54 -25.33 20.16 23.47
C ASP A 54 -25.84 19.12 22.45
N MET A 55 -26.47 18.01 22.88
CA MET A 55 -26.95 16.94 21.99
C MET A 55 -28.47 16.99 21.72
N LYS A 56 -29.18 18.02 22.19
CA LYS A 56 -30.65 18.11 22.03
C LYS A 56 -31.15 18.62 20.67
N HIS A 57 -30.27 18.95 19.73
CA HIS A 57 -30.68 19.51 18.44
C HIS A 57 -30.00 18.84 17.25
N SER A 58 -30.48 17.66 16.84
CA SER A 58 -30.49 17.25 15.42
C SER A 58 -31.13 15.87 15.23
N ALA A 59 -32.45 15.82 15.17
CA ALA A 59 -33.14 14.75 14.46
C ALA A 59 -34.32 15.37 13.71
N PRO A 60 -34.23 15.58 12.39
CA PRO A 60 -35.39 15.96 11.62
C PRO A 60 -36.40 14.81 11.68
N GLN A 61 -37.57 15.06 12.25
CA GLN A 61 -38.72 14.20 12.03
C GLN A 61 -39.17 14.36 10.57
N CYS A 62 -38.86 13.37 9.73
CA CYS A 62 -39.49 13.22 8.42
C CYS A 62 -40.28 11.90 8.37
N SER A 63 -41.49 12.00 7.83
CA SER A 63 -42.54 11.00 7.91
C SER A 63 -42.44 9.95 6.80
N SER A 64 -42.83 8.70 7.13
CA SER A 64 -43.21 7.57 6.24
C SER A 64 -42.19 6.48 5.83
N MET A 65 -41.15 6.15 6.60
CA MET A 65 -40.28 4.99 6.28
C MET A 65 -39.84 4.14 7.49
N ILE A 66 -39.50 2.85 7.25
CA ILE A 66 -39.24 1.80 8.26
C ILE A 66 -37.75 1.81 8.69
N PRO A 67 -37.41 2.06 9.98
CA PRO A 67 -36.03 2.22 10.48
C PRO A 67 -35.09 1.01 10.42
N SER A 68 -35.54 -0.16 9.96
CA SER A 68 -34.73 -1.39 9.96
C SER A 68 -34.23 -1.80 8.58
N LEU A 69 -34.50 -1.00 7.53
CA LEU A 69 -34.11 -1.32 6.16
C LEU A 69 -32.67 -0.84 5.87
N PRO A 70 -31.84 -1.63 5.15
CA PRO A 70 -30.48 -1.22 4.77
C PRO A 70 -30.39 0.14 4.08
N SER A 71 -31.40 0.48 3.26
CA SER A 71 -31.45 1.77 2.56
C SER A 71 -31.58 2.94 3.53
N TRP A 72 -32.38 2.80 4.58
CA TRP A 72 -32.54 3.81 5.62
C TRP A 72 -31.26 3.99 6.42
N GLU A 73 -30.60 2.88 6.78
CA GLU A 73 -29.31 2.92 7.49
C GLU A 73 -28.25 3.66 6.67
N ALA A 74 -28.16 3.37 5.37
CA ALA A 74 -27.24 4.05 4.46
C ALA A 74 -27.58 5.54 4.30
N GLU A 75 -28.86 5.90 4.13
CA GLU A 75 -29.29 7.31 4.04
C GLU A 75 -28.89 8.10 5.28
N GLU A 76 -29.04 7.53 6.48
CA GLU A 76 -28.64 8.18 7.73
C GLU A 76 -27.12 8.29 7.87
N LEU A 77 -26.37 7.23 7.54
CA LEU A 77 -24.90 7.18 7.61
C LEU A 77 -24.22 8.14 6.61
N PHE A 78 -24.83 8.39 5.46
CA PHE A 78 -24.24 9.14 4.36
C PHE A 78 -24.97 10.46 4.07
N LYS A 79 -25.89 10.91 4.94
CA LYS A 79 -26.65 12.17 4.78
C LYS A 79 -25.78 13.41 4.58
N ASN A 80 -24.55 13.40 5.10
CA ASN A 80 -23.63 14.53 5.06
C ASN A 80 -22.78 14.59 3.77
N LEU A 81 -22.91 13.63 2.84
CA LEU A 81 -22.13 13.61 1.59
C LEU A 81 -22.54 14.71 0.59
N GLY A 82 -23.67 15.38 0.81
CA GLY A 82 -24.10 16.52 -0.01
C GLY A 82 -24.62 16.14 -1.41
N TYR A 83 -24.92 14.87 -1.67
CA TYR A 83 -25.53 14.39 -2.91
C TYR A 83 -26.53 13.25 -2.66
N SER A 84 -27.42 13.01 -3.63
CA SER A 84 -28.36 11.89 -3.59
C SER A 84 -27.65 10.56 -3.76
N LEU A 85 -27.99 9.58 -2.92
CA LEU A 85 -27.41 8.23 -2.96
C LEU A 85 -28.09 7.36 -4.01
N ASP A 86 -27.32 6.47 -4.65
CA ASP A 86 -27.84 5.50 -5.62
C ASP A 86 -28.59 4.34 -4.92
N PRO A 87 -29.88 4.13 -5.18
CA PRO A 87 -30.66 3.04 -4.57
C PRO A 87 -30.10 1.64 -4.85
N ASN A 88 -29.41 1.44 -5.99
CA ASN A 88 -28.80 0.15 -6.32
C ASN A 88 -27.65 -0.20 -5.37
N CYS A 89 -27.02 0.81 -4.78
CA CYS A 89 -25.98 0.65 -3.78
C CYS A 89 -26.59 0.54 -2.39
N THR A 90 -27.54 1.39 -2.01
CA THR A 90 -28.07 1.45 -0.64
C THR A 90 -29.05 0.34 -0.27
N ALA A 91 -29.75 -0.25 -1.24
CA ALA A 91 -30.76 -1.29 -1.00
C ALA A 91 -30.21 -2.58 -0.38
N ASN A 92 -28.91 -2.87 -0.56
CA ASN A 92 -28.26 -4.05 0.01
C ASN A 92 -27.06 -3.63 0.86
N LYS A 93 -27.09 -3.97 2.15
CA LYS A 93 -26.02 -3.66 3.10
C LYS A 93 -24.65 -4.12 2.62
N SER A 94 -24.54 -5.29 1.98
CA SER A 94 -23.25 -5.81 1.54
C SER A 94 -22.53 -4.92 0.54
N LYS A 95 -23.25 -4.11 -0.26
CA LYS A 95 -22.65 -3.26 -1.31
C LYS A 95 -22.03 -1.97 -0.79
N TRP A 96 -22.47 -1.48 0.37
CA TRP A 96 -21.90 -0.28 0.99
C TRP A 96 -21.05 -0.61 2.21
N TRP A 97 -21.32 -1.75 2.88
CA TRP A 97 -20.57 -2.24 4.03
C TRP A 97 -19.27 -2.95 3.66
N TYR A 98 -19.25 -3.65 2.53
CA TYR A 98 -18.07 -4.29 1.93
C TYR A 98 -17.85 -3.76 0.51
N ARG A 99 -16.64 -3.99 -0.03
CA ARG A 99 -16.35 -3.71 -1.45
C ARG A 99 -17.04 -4.73 -2.34
N THR A 100 -17.65 -4.30 -3.43
CA THR A 100 -18.07 -5.22 -4.49
C THR A 100 -16.84 -5.81 -5.20
N TYR A 101 -16.99 -6.93 -5.90
CA TYR A 101 -15.89 -7.49 -6.68
C TYR A 101 -15.55 -6.64 -7.90
N ASP A 102 -16.55 -6.02 -8.51
CA ASP A 102 -16.41 -5.27 -9.74
C ASP A 102 -15.96 -3.81 -9.53
N GLY A 103 -15.84 -3.34 -8.29
CA GLY A 103 -15.49 -1.97 -7.93
C GLY A 103 -16.64 -0.96 -7.93
N SER A 104 -17.86 -1.36 -8.28
CA SER A 104 -19.05 -0.50 -8.19
C SER A 104 -19.41 -0.13 -6.74
N CYS A 105 -20.23 0.90 -6.56
CA CYS A 105 -20.72 1.37 -5.25
C CYS A 105 -19.63 1.79 -4.24
N ASN A 106 -18.39 1.98 -4.68
CA ASN A 106 -17.40 2.73 -3.92
C ASN A 106 -17.87 4.19 -3.83
N TRP A 107 -18.13 4.78 -4.99
CA TRP A 107 -18.81 6.06 -5.15
C TRP A 107 -20.34 5.86 -5.03
N LEU A 108 -21.00 6.54 -4.10
CA LEU A 108 -22.42 6.31 -3.80
C LEU A 108 -23.37 7.29 -4.51
N LYS A 109 -22.86 8.27 -5.25
CA LYS A 109 -23.66 9.31 -5.90
C LYS A 109 -24.54 8.70 -7.00
N LEU A 110 -25.82 9.07 -7.01
CA LEU A 110 -26.80 8.65 -8.00
C LEU A 110 -26.30 8.99 -9.42
N GLY A 111 -26.20 7.96 -10.27
CA GLY A 111 -25.73 8.09 -11.65
C GLY A 111 -24.21 8.00 -11.85
N ASP A 112 -23.43 7.98 -10.77
CA ASP A 112 -21.96 7.84 -10.79
C ASP A 112 -21.51 6.60 -9.98
N SER A 113 -22.41 5.66 -9.69
CA SER A 113 -22.09 4.47 -8.87
C SER A 113 -21.19 3.43 -9.56
N ASN A 114 -20.98 3.59 -10.86
CA ASN A 114 -20.10 2.78 -11.69
C ASN A 114 -18.69 3.36 -11.81
N GLU A 115 -18.40 4.51 -11.19
CA GLU A 115 -17.05 5.05 -11.18
C GLU A 115 -16.09 4.04 -10.52
N GLY A 116 -15.01 3.73 -11.24
CA GLY A 116 -14.04 2.71 -10.84
C GLY A 116 -14.46 1.24 -11.06
N GLN A 117 -15.66 0.99 -11.61
CA GLN A 117 -16.13 -0.35 -11.95
C GLN A 117 -15.36 -0.93 -13.15
N ILE A 118 -15.16 -2.26 -13.18
CA ILE A 118 -14.64 -2.94 -14.38
C ILE A 118 -15.58 -2.74 -15.58
N GLY A 119 -15.02 -2.78 -16.79
CA GLY A 119 -15.77 -2.57 -18.02
C GLY A 119 -15.97 -1.09 -18.38
N MET A 120 -15.63 -0.15 -17.49
CA MET A 120 -15.76 1.29 -17.73
C MET A 120 -14.60 1.86 -18.54
N ALA A 121 -14.80 3.05 -19.10
CA ALA A 121 -13.73 3.80 -19.76
C ALA A 121 -12.67 4.23 -18.73
N LYS A 122 -11.39 4.10 -19.11
CA LYS A 122 -10.30 4.72 -18.34
C LYS A 122 -10.42 6.24 -18.38
N SER A 123 -10.13 6.90 -17.27
CA SER A 123 -10.13 8.36 -17.22
C SER A 123 -9.01 8.94 -18.09
N ARG A 124 -9.16 10.22 -18.47
CA ARG A 124 -8.13 10.99 -19.17
C ARG A 124 -7.72 12.20 -18.36
N ASP A 125 -6.42 12.43 -18.24
CA ASP A 125 -5.88 13.48 -17.37
C ASP A 125 -6.21 14.90 -17.83
N PHE A 126 -6.46 15.13 -19.11
CA PHE A 126 -6.94 16.44 -19.60
C PHE A 126 -8.02 16.33 -20.68
N GLN A 127 -8.74 15.20 -20.75
CA GLN A 127 -9.78 14.94 -21.76
C GLN A 127 -9.26 15.12 -23.20
N GLN A 128 -7.99 14.73 -23.43
CA GLN A 128 -7.32 14.87 -24.72
C GLN A 128 -7.46 13.60 -25.55
N TYR A 129 -7.89 13.76 -26.81
CA TYR A 129 -8.03 12.69 -27.79
C TYR A 129 -7.22 13.03 -29.03
N SER A 130 -6.09 12.36 -29.22
CA SER A 130 -5.11 12.68 -30.26
C SER A 130 -5.13 11.67 -31.42
N TYR A 131 -6.30 11.09 -31.70
CA TYR A 131 -6.50 10.22 -32.86
C TYR A 131 -6.28 10.98 -34.17
N ALA A 132 -5.76 10.30 -35.20
CA ALA A 132 -5.40 10.93 -36.47
C ALA A 132 -6.63 11.47 -37.24
N ASP A 133 -7.77 10.80 -37.10
CA ASP A 133 -9.08 11.19 -37.63
C ASP A 133 -9.94 11.94 -36.60
N GLY A 134 -9.44 12.12 -35.37
CA GLY A 134 -10.20 12.64 -34.23
C GLY A 134 -11.22 11.66 -33.64
N ILE A 135 -11.30 10.42 -34.15
CA ILE A 135 -12.31 9.43 -33.78
C ILE A 135 -11.67 8.18 -33.19
N SER A 136 -10.88 7.45 -33.97
CA SER A 136 -10.34 6.15 -33.55
C SER A 136 -9.06 5.71 -34.29
N GLU A 137 -8.67 6.38 -35.37
CA GLU A 137 -7.45 6.05 -36.13
C GLU A 137 -6.21 6.33 -35.27
N PRO A 138 -5.32 5.34 -35.04
CA PRO A 138 -4.11 5.54 -34.25
C PRO A 138 -3.31 6.76 -34.71
N ARG A 139 -2.73 7.49 -33.74
CA ARG A 139 -1.88 8.65 -34.05
C ARG A 139 -0.70 8.23 -34.93
N LYS A 140 -0.40 9.06 -35.94
CA LYS A 140 0.74 8.86 -36.85
C LYS A 140 2.05 9.18 -36.12
N GLY A 141 3.14 8.55 -36.55
CA GLY A 141 4.48 8.76 -36.00
C GLY A 141 5.52 7.89 -36.71
N PRO A 142 6.80 8.00 -36.34
CA PRO A 142 7.88 7.16 -36.87
C PRO A 142 7.64 5.67 -36.59
N ASN A 143 8.35 4.80 -37.31
CA ASN A 143 8.30 3.36 -37.08
C ASN A 143 8.57 3.05 -35.57
N PRO A 144 7.66 2.35 -34.86
CA PRO A 144 7.75 2.21 -33.41
C PRO A 144 8.93 1.32 -32.97
N ARG A 145 9.37 0.36 -33.81
CA ARG A 145 10.59 -0.41 -33.55
C ARG A 145 11.85 0.43 -33.73
N ALA A 146 11.89 1.31 -34.73
CA ALA A 146 13.00 2.28 -34.85
C ALA A 146 13.10 3.18 -33.60
N VAL A 147 11.97 3.68 -33.09
CA VAL A 147 11.91 4.46 -31.84
C VAL A 147 12.40 3.63 -30.64
N SER A 148 11.94 2.38 -30.52
CA SER A 148 12.39 1.44 -29.48
C SER A 148 13.92 1.25 -29.51
N ASN A 149 14.48 0.92 -30.68
CA ASN A 149 15.93 0.72 -30.87
C ASN A 149 16.75 1.96 -30.52
N THR A 150 16.15 3.14 -30.68
CA THR A 150 16.82 4.42 -30.55
C THR A 150 16.86 4.92 -29.10
N PHE A 151 15.74 4.84 -28.38
CA PHE A 151 15.57 5.52 -27.08
C PHE A 151 15.38 4.57 -25.88
N PHE A 152 15.02 3.31 -26.12
CA PHE A 152 14.71 2.34 -25.07
C PHE A 152 15.70 1.19 -24.98
N LYS A 153 16.70 1.12 -25.86
CA LYS A 153 17.75 0.10 -25.75
C LYS A 153 18.62 0.36 -24.52
N ARG A 154 18.87 -0.68 -23.74
CA ARG A 154 19.83 -0.63 -22.64
C ARG A 154 21.27 -0.56 -23.14
N GLU A 155 21.83 0.63 -23.16
CA GLU A 155 23.24 0.86 -23.50
C GLU A 155 24.16 0.68 -22.29
N LYS A 156 23.69 1.09 -21.11
CA LYS A 156 24.45 0.99 -19.86
C LYS A 156 23.52 0.73 -18.68
N LYS A 157 23.84 -0.27 -17.85
CA LYS A 157 23.18 -0.46 -16.56
C LYS A 157 23.60 0.68 -15.63
N ILE A 158 22.63 1.54 -15.28
CA ILE A 158 22.80 2.51 -14.21
C ILE A 158 22.40 1.80 -12.92
N TYR A 159 23.29 1.77 -11.94
CA TYR A 159 23.01 1.09 -10.68
C TYR A 159 21.95 1.88 -9.89
N TYR A 160 21.02 1.14 -9.31
CA TYR A 160 19.99 1.63 -8.43
C TYR A 160 20.02 0.82 -7.14
N GLU A 161 19.80 1.47 -6.00
CA GLU A 161 19.88 0.84 -4.69
C GLU A 161 18.54 0.21 -4.31
N HIS A 162 17.98 -0.62 -5.18
CA HIS A 162 16.71 -1.32 -4.94
C HIS A 162 16.77 -2.80 -5.27
N THR A 163 15.94 -3.57 -4.59
CA THR A 163 15.86 -5.03 -4.73
C THR A 163 14.75 -5.44 -5.71
N PRO A 164 14.85 -6.60 -6.39
CA PRO A 164 13.76 -7.08 -7.25
C PRO A 164 12.40 -7.29 -6.58
N LEU A 165 12.33 -7.32 -5.24
CA LEU A 165 11.05 -7.30 -4.53
C LEU A 165 10.21 -6.07 -4.92
N LEU A 166 10.86 -4.93 -5.17
CA LEU A 166 10.20 -3.73 -5.68
C LEU A 166 9.49 -3.99 -7.02
N LEU A 167 10.09 -4.76 -7.92
CA LEU A 167 9.51 -5.04 -9.25
C LEU A 167 8.22 -5.85 -9.12
N GLY A 168 8.25 -6.94 -8.34
CA GLY A 168 7.07 -7.77 -8.12
C GLY A 168 5.93 -7.01 -7.43
N LEU A 169 6.26 -6.12 -6.47
CA LEU A 169 5.26 -5.28 -5.80
C LEU A 169 4.65 -4.26 -6.76
N ILE A 170 5.48 -3.56 -7.53
CA ILE A 170 5.02 -2.59 -8.54
C ILE A 170 4.09 -3.28 -9.52
N GLU A 171 4.50 -4.41 -10.07
CA GLU A 171 3.70 -5.13 -11.04
C GLU A 171 2.35 -5.55 -10.46
N PHE A 172 2.33 -6.07 -9.23
CA PHE A 172 1.09 -6.41 -8.54
C PHE A 172 0.16 -5.19 -8.36
N ILE A 173 0.68 -4.01 -7.98
CA ILE A 173 -0.07 -2.73 -7.84
C ILE A 173 -0.69 -2.29 -9.15
N VAL A 174 0.07 -2.37 -10.24
CA VAL A 174 -0.43 -1.96 -11.55
C VAL A 174 -1.47 -2.98 -12.05
N HIS A 175 -1.26 -4.27 -11.79
CA HIS A 175 -2.24 -5.30 -12.15
C HIS A 175 -3.55 -5.15 -11.40
N ASP A 176 -3.51 -4.65 -10.16
CA ASP A 176 -4.69 -4.43 -9.33
C ASP A 176 -5.57 -3.27 -9.81
N SER A 177 -4.94 -2.21 -10.33
CA SER A 177 -5.62 -0.94 -10.63
C SER A 177 -5.91 -0.72 -12.12
N THR A 178 -5.23 -1.43 -13.02
CA THR A 178 -5.37 -1.24 -14.45
C THR A 178 -5.13 -2.50 -15.28
N TYR A 179 -6.10 -2.79 -16.15
CA TYR A 179 -5.98 -3.84 -17.16
C TYR A 179 -6.60 -3.38 -18.49
N SER A 180 -5.76 -3.29 -19.53
CA SER A 180 -6.20 -3.02 -20.90
C SER A 180 -6.39 -4.36 -21.63
N MET A 181 -7.64 -4.73 -21.90
CA MET A 181 -7.93 -6.00 -22.59
C MET A 181 -7.58 -5.90 -24.08
N ASP A 182 -6.91 -6.92 -24.59
CA ASP A 182 -6.57 -7.06 -26.00
C ASP A 182 -7.86 -7.29 -26.82
N SER A 183 -7.99 -6.62 -27.96
CA SER A 183 -9.00 -6.95 -28.98
C SER A 183 -8.65 -8.29 -29.63
N SER A 184 -9.67 -9.08 -29.95
CA SER A 184 -9.53 -10.37 -30.63
C SER A 184 -9.40 -10.26 -32.15
N ASP A 185 -9.75 -9.11 -32.71
CA ASP A 185 -10.00 -8.91 -34.14
C ASP A 185 -9.26 -7.69 -34.73
N GLU A 186 -8.83 -6.74 -33.91
CA GLU A 186 -8.07 -5.57 -34.33
C GLU A 186 -6.59 -5.71 -33.96
N ILE A 187 -5.73 -5.82 -34.98
CA ILE A 187 -4.27 -5.95 -34.82
C ILE A 187 -3.59 -4.79 -35.52
N ILE A 188 -2.60 -4.18 -34.86
CA ILE A 188 -1.67 -3.23 -35.45
C ILE A 188 -0.38 -3.97 -35.77
N GLU A 189 0.05 -3.85 -37.03
CA GLU A 189 1.29 -4.41 -37.52
C GLU A 189 2.41 -3.37 -37.43
N ALA A 190 3.43 -3.66 -36.63
CA ALA A 190 4.66 -2.88 -36.56
C ALA A 190 5.77 -3.61 -37.33
N THR A 191 6.13 -3.07 -38.50
CA THR A 191 7.17 -3.62 -39.37
C THR A 191 8.56 -3.33 -38.82
N MET A 192 9.55 -4.10 -39.24
CA MET A 192 10.95 -3.78 -38.94
C MET A 192 11.41 -2.55 -39.74
N PRO A 193 12.27 -1.69 -39.16
CA PRO A 193 12.94 -0.62 -39.91
C PRO A 193 14.07 -1.17 -40.79
N ASP A 194 14.54 -0.37 -41.74
CA ASP A 194 15.56 -0.77 -42.71
C ASP A 194 16.92 -1.09 -42.06
N ASP A 195 17.20 -0.50 -40.90
CA ASP A 195 18.40 -0.69 -40.08
C ASP A 195 18.22 -1.73 -38.96
N GLU A 196 17.18 -2.57 -39.02
CA GLU A 196 17.01 -3.65 -38.04
C GLU A 196 18.15 -4.69 -38.12
N GLU A 197 18.80 -4.91 -36.97
CA GLU A 197 19.94 -5.82 -36.83
C GLU A 197 19.58 -7.13 -36.11
N VAL A 198 18.49 -7.18 -35.33
CA VAL A 198 18.17 -8.31 -34.46
C VAL A 198 17.16 -9.26 -35.08
N PHE A 199 16.08 -8.72 -35.64
CA PHE A 199 15.06 -9.51 -36.33
C PHE A 199 15.27 -9.53 -37.84
N ASP A 200 14.81 -10.60 -38.49
CA ASP A 200 14.69 -10.61 -39.95
C ASP A 200 13.71 -9.49 -40.38
N LYS A 201 14.05 -8.75 -41.44
CA LYS A 201 13.26 -7.61 -41.95
C LYS A 201 11.84 -7.99 -42.37
N ASN A 202 11.58 -9.27 -42.65
CA ASN A 202 10.24 -9.77 -42.97
C ASN A 202 9.38 -10.04 -41.73
N VAL A 203 9.96 -10.01 -40.52
CA VAL A 203 9.21 -10.14 -39.27
C VAL A 203 8.35 -8.89 -39.07
N THR A 204 7.17 -9.08 -38.50
CA THR A 204 6.28 -7.99 -38.13
C THR A 204 5.74 -8.29 -36.75
N PHE A 205 5.83 -7.31 -35.83
CA PHE A 205 5.18 -7.43 -34.54
C PHE A 205 3.67 -7.21 -34.71
N LYS A 206 2.89 -8.16 -34.20
CA LYS A 206 1.43 -8.09 -34.20
C LYS A 206 0.98 -7.66 -32.81
N VAL A 207 0.57 -6.40 -32.68
CA VAL A 207 0.13 -5.80 -31.43
C VAL A 207 -1.40 -5.69 -31.47
N PRO A 208 -2.13 -6.46 -30.65
CA PRO A 208 -3.58 -6.29 -30.54
C PRO A 208 -3.91 -4.86 -30.09
N ARG A 209 -4.92 -4.24 -30.70
CA ARG A 209 -5.44 -2.97 -30.17
C ARG A 209 -6.09 -3.21 -28.81
N THR A 210 -6.13 -2.18 -27.98
CA THR A 210 -6.94 -2.23 -26.76
C THR A 210 -8.43 -2.23 -27.12
N LYS A 211 -9.19 -3.15 -26.52
CA LYS A 211 -10.63 -3.30 -26.71
C LYS A 211 -11.35 -1.98 -26.40
N ALA A 212 -12.22 -1.56 -27.31
CA ALA A 212 -13.02 -0.36 -27.14
C ALA A 212 -14.10 -0.55 -26.08
N VAL A 213 -14.49 0.54 -25.42
CA VAL A 213 -15.78 0.61 -24.74
C VAL A 213 -16.89 0.62 -25.79
N ALA A 214 -17.89 -0.23 -25.61
CA ALA A 214 -19.01 -0.34 -26.54
C ALA A 214 -19.74 1.02 -26.66
N GLY A 215 -20.07 1.41 -27.90
CA GLY A 215 -20.75 2.68 -28.18
C GLY A 215 -19.85 3.91 -28.26
N THR A 216 -18.51 3.74 -28.23
CA THR A 216 -17.55 4.83 -28.44
C THR A 216 -16.81 4.68 -29.76
N GLY A 217 -16.19 5.77 -30.26
CA GLY A 217 -15.41 5.76 -31.50
C GLY A 217 -16.22 5.85 -32.78
N ASP A 218 -17.38 6.52 -32.73
CA ASP A 218 -18.26 6.73 -33.89
C ASP A 218 -18.13 8.12 -34.52
N SER A 219 -17.59 9.09 -33.78
CA SER A 219 -17.53 10.50 -34.18
C SER A 219 -16.48 11.26 -33.38
N ALA A 220 -16.09 12.46 -33.83
CA ALA A 220 -15.11 13.28 -33.11
C ALA A 220 -15.63 13.81 -31.76
N SER A 221 -16.96 13.86 -31.58
CA SER A 221 -17.61 14.18 -30.31
C SER A 221 -17.75 12.99 -29.38
N ASN A 222 -17.56 11.77 -29.87
CA ASN A 222 -17.58 10.52 -29.11
C ASN A 222 -16.43 9.61 -29.59
N PRO A 223 -15.17 10.05 -29.36
CA PRO A 223 -13.99 9.33 -29.79
C PRO A 223 -13.86 7.99 -29.06
N ARG A 224 -13.01 7.10 -29.57
CA ARG A 224 -12.84 5.75 -29.04
C ARG A 224 -12.27 5.80 -27.62
N GLU A 225 -12.99 5.17 -26.70
CA GLU A 225 -12.52 4.92 -25.33
C GLU A 225 -12.10 3.48 -25.12
N LYS A 226 -11.30 3.26 -24.07
CA LYS A 226 -10.69 1.96 -23.78
C LYS A 226 -11.18 1.42 -22.45
N VAL A 227 -11.50 0.14 -22.47
CA VAL A 227 -12.04 -0.55 -21.31
C VAL A 227 -10.95 -0.77 -20.24
N ASN A 228 -11.25 -0.49 -18.98
CA ASN A 228 -10.51 -1.03 -17.85
C ASN A 228 -11.14 -2.34 -17.40
N MET A 229 -10.40 -3.44 -17.45
CA MET A 229 -10.89 -4.75 -17.00
C MET A 229 -10.36 -5.16 -15.62
N ALA A 230 -9.70 -4.23 -14.92
CA ALA A 230 -9.42 -4.30 -13.49
C ALA A 230 -10.32 -3.26 -12.80
N SER A 231 -10.65 -3.47 -11.52
CA SER A 231 -11.31 -2.42 -10.76
C SER A 231 -10.30 -1.29 -10.54
N ALA A 232 -10.78 -0.06 -10.46
CA ALA A 232 -9.86 1.08 -10.39
C ALA A 232 -9.29 1.31 -8.98
N TRP A 233 -9.61 0.47 -8.00
CA TRP A 233 -9.29 0.66 -6.58
C TRP A 233 -8.12 -0.22 -6.15
N LEU A 234 -7.35 0.21 -5.14
CA LEU A 234 -6.30 -0.62 -4.52
C LEU A 234 -6.93 -1.62 -3.54
N GLU A 235 -7.55 -2.65 -4.09
CA GLU A 235 -8.34 -3.63 -3.34
C GLU A 235 -7.86 -5.08 -3.46
N ILE A 236 -6.71 -5.30 -4.08
CA ILE A 236 -6.09 -6.61 -4.30
C ILE A 236 -7.01 -7.53 -5.14
N SER A 237 -7.75 -6.95 -6.08
CA SER A 237 -8.49 -7.65 -7.13
C SER A 237 -7.58 -8.58 -7.95
N SER A 238 -6.28 -8.27 -8.04
CA SER A 238 -5.27 -9.20 -8.59
C SER A 238 -5.27 -10.57 -7.91
N LEU A 239 -5.57 -10.65 -6.61
CA LEU A 239 -5.71 -11.90 -5.86
C LEU A 239 -7.16 -12.34 -5.74
N TYR A 240 -8.08 -11.41 -5.43
CA TYR A 240 -9.48 -11.74 -5.11
C TYR A 240 -10.40 -11.86 -6.33
N GLY A 241 -9.95 -11.42 -7.51
CA GLY A 241 -10.76 -11.33 -8.72
C GLY A 241 -11.56 -10.03 -8.81
N SER A 242 -11.84 -9.60 -10.04
CA SER A 242 -12.72 -8.43 -10.30
C SER A 242 -14.18 -8.81 -10.61
N THR A 243 -14.55 -10.07 -10.43
CA THR A 243 -15.93 -10.57 -10.62
C THR A 243 -16.29 -11.53 -9.49
N GLU A 244 -17.57 -11.61 -9.16
CA GLU A 244 -18.04 -12.52 -8.10
C GLU A 244 -17.73 -13.98 -8.45
N GLU A 245 -17.84 -14.37 -9.72
CA GLU A 245 -17.56 -15.73 -10.17
C GLU A 245 -16.11 -16.13 -9.92
N VAL A 246 -15.15 -15.27 -10.29
CA VAL A 246 -13.71 -15.52 -10.05
C VAL A 246 -13.42 -15.51 -8.56
N GLY A 247 -13.92 -14.53 -7.81
CA GLY A 247 -13.66 -14.43 -6.38
C GLY A 247 -14.23 -15.60 -5.59
N ARG A 248 -15.41 -16.08 -5.94
CA ARG A 248 -15.99 -17.30 -5.36
C ARG A 248 -15.19 -18.54 -5.73
N ALA A 249 -14.73 -18.66 -6.97
CA ALA A 249 -13.94 -19.81 -7.39
C ALA A 249 -12.67 -19.94 -6.54
N LEU A 250 -12.00 -18.82 -6.23
CA LEU A 250 -10.73 -18.80 -5.50
C LEU A 250 -10.86 -19.04 -3.97
N ARG A 251 -12.07 -19.12 -3.43
CA ARG A 251 -12.33 -19.29 -1.99
C ARG A 251 -12.40 -20.75 -1.57
N SER A 252 -11.93 -21.04 -0.36
CA SER A 252 -12.11 -22.36 0.26
C SER A 252 -13.51 -22.54 0.86
N PHE A 253 -14.21 -21.44 1.14
CA PHE A 253 -15.44 -21.39 1.94
C PHE A 253 -15.29 -22.03 3.33
N GLN A 254 -14.07 -22.02 3.85
CA GLN A 254 -13.75 -22.50 5.19
C GLN A 254 -12.89 -21.48 5.94
N GLY A 255 -13.45 -20.92 7.01
CA GLY A 255 -12.76 -19.98 7.90
C GLY A 255 -12.41 -18.66 7.22
N GLY A 256 -13.17 -18.26 6.21
CA GLY A 256 -12.95 -17.06 5.40
C GLY A 256 -11.75 -17.14 4.45
N LYS A 257 -11.15 -18.32 4.25
CA LYS A 257 -9.85 -18.47 3.56
C LYS A 257 -9.97 -18.56 2.03
N LEU A 258 -8.85 -18.26 1.39
CA LEU A 258 -8.59 -18.57 -0.03
C LEU A 258 -8.06 -20.01 -0.18
N LEU A 259 -8.30 -20.60 -1.35
CA LEU A 259 -7.74 -21.91 -1.71
C LEU A 259 -6.21 -21.84 -1.78
N THR A 260 -5.57 -22.87 -1.24
CA THR A 260 -4.14 -23.12 -1.36
C THR A 260 -3.90 -24.57 -1.75
N GLN A 261 -2.69 -24.87 -2.21
CA GLN A 261 -2.18 -26.23 -2.26
C GLN A 261 -0.92 -26.32 -1.40
N GLU A 262 -0.86 -27.34 -0.55
CA GLU A 262 0.30 -27.63 0.30
C GLU A 262 1.21 -28.62 -0.41
N LEU A 263 2.45 -28.22 -0.69
CA LEU A 263 3.41 -29.01 -1.45
C LEU A 263 4.77 -29.04 -0.76
N GLU A 264 5.44 -30.19 -0.84
CA GLU A 264 6.86 -30.30 -0.50
C GLU A 264 7.68 -29.69 -1.64
N THR A 265 8.46 -28.65 -1.36
CA THR A 265 9.22 -27.92 -2.38
C THR A 265 10.69 -27.77 -2.00
N GLY A 266 11.57 -27.67 -3.01
CA GLY A 266 12.99 -27.43 -2.78
C GLY A 266 13.22 -26.10 -2.05
N GLY A 267 14.05 -26.11 -1.01
CA GLY A 267 14.38 -24.89 -0.24
C GLY A 267 13.45 -24.55 0.92
N ALA A 268 12.34 -25.28 1.10
CA ALA A 268 11.49 -25.18 2.28
C ALA A 268 11.77 -26.36 3.25
N SER A 269 11.71 -26.11 4.54
CA SER A 269 11.89 -27.13 5.59
C SER A 269 10.61 -27.93 5.89
N ARG A 270 9.47 -27.47 5.37
CA ARG A 270 8.12 -28.01 5.56
C ARG A 270 7.27 -27.83 4.28
N PRO A 271 6.12 -28.53 4.16
CA PRO A 271 5.14 -28.21 3.14
C PRO A 271 4.84 -26.71 3.12
N ALA A 272 4.88 -26.14 1.93
CA ALA A 272 4.65 -24.73 1.66
C ALA A 272 3.33 -24.53 0.93
N SER A 273 2.59 -23.49 1.32
CA SER A 273 1.31 -23.13 0.71
C SER A 273 1.53 -22.29 -0.55
N TYR A 274 0.98 -22.74 -1.68
CA TYR A 274 1.02 -22.03 -2.97
C TYR A 274 -0.39 -21.73 -3.49
N LEU A 275 -0.48 -20.85 -4.49
CA LEU A 275 -1.69 -20.67 -5.28
C LEU A 275 -2.11 -22.01 -5.89
N PRO A 276 -3.41 -22.33 -5.99
CA PRO A 276 -3.86 -23.56 -6.62
C PRO A 276 -3.63 -23.51 -8.14
N PHE A 277 -3.38 -24.66 -8.77
CA PHE A 277 -3.46 -24.78 -10.22
C PHE A 277 -4.88 -24.47 -10.72
N ASN A 278 -4.98 -23.98 -11.96
CA ASN A 278 -6.22 -23.48 -12.54
C ASN A 278 -7.21 -24.57 -12.99
N ASN A 279 -7.51 -25.51 -12.10
CA ASN A 279 -8.52 -26.55 -12.29
C ASN A 279 -9.95 -25.98 -12.24
N MET A 280 -10.12 -24.78 -11.69
CA MET A 280 -11.40 -24.05 -11.67
C MET A 280 -11.69 -23.27 -12.96
N ASN A 281 -10.76 -23.26 -13.92
CA ASN A 281 -10.92 -22.60 -15.21
C ASN A 281 -11.27 -21.10 -15.09
N VAL A 282 -10.62 -20.39 -14.15
CA VAL A 282 -10.68 -18.93 -14.12
C VAL A 282 -9.91 -18.35 -15.32
N PRO A 283 -10.28 -17.15 -15.83
CA PRO A 283 -9.67 -16.60 -17.04
C PRO A 283 -8.19 -16.26 -16.84
N MET A 284 -7.28 -17.03 -17.42
CA MET A 284 -5.83 -16.80 -17.34
C MET A 284 -5.24 -16.50 -18.73
N ARG A 285 -4.33 -15.51 -18.80
CA ARG A 285 -3.45 -15.33 -19.94
C ARG A 285 -2.36 -16.40 -19.89
N GLY A 286 -2.06 -16.96 -21.06
CA GLY A 286 -1.05 -17.98 -21.20
C GLY A 286 -0.41 -17.96 -22.58
N VAL A 287 0.50 -18.91 -22.79
CA VAL A 287 1.04 -19.21 -24.11
C VAL A 287 -0.07 -19.89 -24.93
N PRO A 288 -0.36 -19.42 -26.16
CA PRO A 288 -1.34 -20.06 -27.04
C PRO A 288 -1.09 -21.56 -27.18
N ASN A 289 -2.16 -22.36 -27.20
CA ASN A 289 -2.14 -23.83 -27.31
C ASN A 289 -1.45 -24.56 -26.14
N ARG A 290 -1.17 -23.90 -25.01
CA ARG A 290 -0.86 -24.59 -23.75
C ARG A 290 -2.12 -24.72 -22.91
N ASP A 291 -2.18 -25.82 -22.16
CA ASP A 291 -3.27 -26.08 -21.22
C ASP A 291 -3.27 -25.02 -20.10
N PRO A 292 -4.33 -24.21 -19.96
CA PRO A 292 -4.43 -23.22 -18.90
C PRO A 292 -4.45 -23.82 -17.49
N THR A 293 -4.79 -25.11 -17.34
CA THR A 293 -4.81 -25.78 -16.02
C THR A 293 -3.40 -25.97 -15.44
N ALA A 294 -2.35 -25.90 -16.27
CA ALA A 294 -0.96 -25.93 -15.84
C ALA A 294 -0.47 -24.59 -15.26
N LEU A 295 -1.28 -23.54 -15.31
CA LEU A 295 -1.02 -22.24 -14.68
C LEU A 295 -1.63 -22.19 -13.29
N PHE A 296 -1.16 -21.29 -12.44
CA PHE A 296 -1.86 -20.96 -11.21
C PHE A 296 -3.17 -20.20 -11.51
N ALA A 297 -4.20 -20.45 -10.73
CA ALA A 297 -5.39 -19.61 -10.69
C ALA A 297 -5.12 -18.36 -9.84
N GLY A 298 -5.50 -17.20 -10.37
CA GLY A 298 -5.45 -15.93 -9.67
C GLY A 298 -6.66 -15.05 -10.01
N GLY A 299 -6.73 -13.89 -9.34
CA GLY A 299 -7.80 -12.93 -9.56
C GLY A 299 -7.65 -12.14 -10.87
N ASP A 300 -6.41 -11.90 -11.30
CA ASP A 300 -6.09 -11.20 -12.55
C ASP A 300 -5.56 -12.18 -13.62
N PRO A 301 -5.94 -12.03 -14.91
CA PRO A 301 -5.44 -12.88 -16.00
C PRO A 301 -3.93 -12.94 -16.15
N ARG A 302 -3.16 -11.98 -15.63
CA ARG A 302 -1.70 -11.88 -15.74
C ARG A 302 -0.97 -12.47 -14.53
N THR A 303 -1.64 -13.15 -13.59
CA THR A 303 -0.99 -13.74 -12.39
C THR A 303 0.29 -14.54 -12.68
N ASN A 304 0.39 -15.19 -13.84
CA ASN A 304 1.52 -16.04 -14.21
C ASN A 304 2.55 -15.34 -15.13
N GLU A 305 2.64 -14.00 -15.11
CA GLU A 305 3.55 -13.22 -15.98
C GLU A 305 5.02 -13.61 -15.78
N ASP A 306 5.46 -13.68 -14.52
CA ASP A 306 6.82 -14.06 -14.13
C ASP A 306 6.88 -14.54 -12.65
N TRP A 307 8.06 -14.99 -12.20
CA TRP A 307 8.25 -15.50 -10.84
C TRP A 307 8.33 -14.41 -9.76
N LEU A 308 8.73 -13.17 -10.08
CA LEU A 308 8.76 -12.06 -9.12
C LEU A 308 7.33 -11.71 -8.70
N LEU A 309 6.41 -11.59 -9.67
CA LEU A 309 4.99 -11.37 -9.42
C LEU A 309 4.38 -12.54 -8.61
N LEU A 310 4.63 -13.78 -9.01
CA LEU A 310 4.12 -14.97 -8.29
C LEU A 310 4.61 -15.04 -6.84
N GLY A 311 5.85 -14.59 -6.57
CA GLY A 311 6.37 -14.46 -5.21
C GLY A 311 5.50 -13.55 -4.35
N VAL A 312 5.15 -12.37 -4.86
CA VAL A 312 4.27 -11.41 -4.18
C VAL A 312 2.84 -11.93 -4.03
N HIS A 313 2.27 -12.54 -5.07
CA HIS A 313 0.95 -13.19 -4.98
C HIS A 313 0.91 -14.23 -3.86
N THR A 314 1.95 -15.06 -3.74
CA THR A 314 2.02 -16.12 -2.73
C THR A 314 2.13 -15.55 -1.32
N LEU A 315 2.92 -14.49 -1.11
CA LEU A 315 3.00 -13.80 0.18
C LEU A 315 1.65 -13.19 0.60
N ILE A 316 0.96 -12.49 -0.31
CA ILE A 316 -0.34 -11.86 -0.02
C ILE A 316 -1.43 -12.91 0.24
N LEU A 317 -1.40 -14.04 -0.47
CA LEU A 317 -2.30 -15.17 -0.24
C LEU A 317 -2.13 -15.76 1.17
N ARG A 318 -0.87 -16.04 1.56
CA ARG A 318 -0.55 -16.55 2.91
C ARG A 318 -0.98 -15.56 3.99
N GLU A 319 -0.75 -14.27 3.74
CA GLU A 319 -1.11 -13.21 4.67
C GLU A 319 -2.64 -13.08 4.85
N HIS A 320 -3.43 -13.19 3.78
CA HIS A 320 -4.89 -13.24 3.88
C HIS A 320 -5.32 -14.40 4.80
N ASN A 321 -4.82 -15.62 4.53
CA ASN A 321 -5.19 -16.80 5.32
C ASN A 321 -4.74 -16.69 6.79
N ARG A 322 -3.59 -16.05 7.05
CA ARG A 322 -3.09 -15.74 8.41
C ARG A 322 -4.01 -14.74 9.12
N LEU A 323 -4.46 -13.69 8.44
CA LEU A 323 -5.38 -12.70 8.99
C LEU A 323 -6.78 -13.28 9.24
N CYS A 324 -7.25 -14.23 8.43
CA CYS A 324 -8.48 -14.97 8.71
C CYS A 324 -8.40 -15.72 10.04
N ASP A 325 -7.27 -16.39 10.32
CA ASP A 325 -7.05 -17.09 11.61
C ASP A 325 -6.95 -16.14 12.80
N ILE A 326 -6.44 -14.91 12.59
CA ILE A 326 -6.40 -13.87 13.61
C ILE A 326 -7.79 -13.31 13.86
N LEU A 327 -8.51 -12.94 12.79
CA LEU A 327 -9.84 -12.35 12.88
C LEU A 327 -10.83 -13.32 13.53
N ALA A 328 -10.81 -14.60 13.16
CA ALA A 328 -11.67 -15.62 13.76
C ALA A 328 -11.45 -15.80 15.28
N LYS A 329 -10.26 -15.46 15.80
CA LYS A 329 -9.99 -15.47 17.26
C LYS A 329 -10.51 -14.21 17.95
N GLN A 330 -10.42 -13.06 17.27
CA GLN A 330 -10.91 -11.78 17.81
C GLN A 330 -12.44 -11.68 17.72
N HIS A 331 -13.04 -12.29 16.70
CA HIS A 331 -14.47 -12.31 16.42
C HIS A 331 -14.98 -13.75 16.20
N PRO A 332 -15.10 -14.59 17.25
CA PRO A 332 -15.59 -15.96 17.14
C PRO A 332 -17.03 -16.07 16.63
N GLU A 333 -17.79 -14.97 16.66
CA GLU A 333 -19.15 -14.86 16.17
C GLU A 333 -19.27 -14.69 14.65
N TYR A 334 -18.16 -14.39 13.95
CA TYR A 334 -18.18 -14.19 12.50
C TYR A 334 -18.29 -15.52 11.77
N ASP A 335 -19.17 -15.57 10.76
CA ASP A 335 -19.23 -16.68 9.81
C ASP A 335 -18.15 -16.58 8.71
N ASP A 336 -18.10 -17.56 7.81
CA ASP A 336 -17.12 -17.62 6.71
C ASP A 336 -17.16 -16.35 5.82
N GLU A 337 -18.35 -15.85 5.53
CA GLU A 337 -18.52 -14.70 4.63
C GLU A 337 -18.05 -13.42 5.33
N GLN A 338 -18.45 -13.23 6.58
CA GLN A 338 -18.01 -12.08 7.38
C GLN A 338 -16.50 -12.08 7.57
N LEU A 339 -15.88 -13.23 7.83
CA LEU A 339 -14.42 -13.36 7.91
C LEU A 339 -13.76 -12.97 6.59
N TYR A 340 -14.18 -13.59 5.49
CA TYR A 340 -13.58 -13.35 4.17
C TYR A 340 -13.68 -11.87 3.75
N GLN A 341 -14.88 -11.27 3.83
CA GLN A 341 -15.09 -9.90 3.37
C GLN A 341 -14.39 -8.87 4.27
N THR A 342 -14.37 -9.11 5.58
CA THR A 342 -13.67 -8.22 6.53
C THR A 342 -12.15 -8.31 6.34
N VAL A 343 -11.59 -9.52 6.16
CA VAL A 343 -10.16 -9.69 5.87
C VAL A 343 -9.80 -9.13 4.50
N ARG A 344 -10.66 -9.22 3.49
CA ARG A 344 -10.43 -8.56 2.19
C ARG A 344 -10.21 -7.06 2.37
N LEU A 345 -11.07 -6.37 3.13
CA LEU A 345 -10.89 -4.94 3.44
C LEU A 345 -9.62 -4.65 4.25
N LEU A 346 -9.35 -5.45 5.28
CA LEU A 346 -8.17 -5.31 6.12
C LEU A 346 -6.88 -5.51 5.31
N MET A 347 -6.88 -6.47 4.39
CA MET A 347 -5.78 -6.69 3.46
C MET A 347 -5.63 -5.52 2.49
N SER A 348 -6.72 -4.98 1.91
CA SER A 348 -6.65 -3.76 1.08
C SER A 348 -6.03 -2.59 1.84
N ALA A 349 -6.37 -2.44 3.13
CA ALA A 349 -5.77 -1.42 3.99
C ALA A 349 -4.27 -1.66 4.21
N LYS A 350 -3.87 -2.87 4.63
CA LYS A 350 -2.46 -3.24 4.82
C LYS A 350 -1.65 -3.07 3.53
N TYR A 351 -2.24 -3.47 2.42
CA TYR A 351 -1.65 -3.36 1.09
C TYR A 351 -1.47 -1.92 0.63
N THR A 352 -2.44 -1.03 0.88
CA THR A 352 -2.31 0.41 0.59
C THR A 352 -1.17 1.03 1.39
N LEU A 353 -0.98 0.63 2.66
CA LEU A 353 0.15 1.09 3.47
C LEU A 353 1.49 0.57 2.92
N ILE A 354 1.56 -0.68 2.44
CA ILE A 354 2.76 -1.21 1.77
C ILE A 354 3.00 -0.49 0.43
N ALA A 355 1.95 -0.15 -0.32
CA ALA A 355 2.06 0.59 -1.56
C ALA A 355 2.61 2.01 -1.34
N ASN A 356 2.35 2.64 -0.19
CA ASN A 356 3.00 3.91 0.16
C ASN A 356 4.53 3.75 0.23
N ALA A 357 5.04 2.67 0.85
CA ALA A 357 6.48 2.37 0.89
C ALA A 357 7.11 2.28 -0.50
N TYR A 358 6.38 1.69 -1.45
CA TYR A 358 6.80 1.66 -2.85
C TYR A 358 6.91 3.08 -3.44
N GLN A 359 5.95 3.96 -3.18
CA GLN A 359 6.00 5.34 -3.70
C GLN A 359 7.14 6.15 -3.08
N THR A 360 7.43 5.91 -1.79
CA THR A 360 8.51 6.58 -1.06
C THR A 360 9.89 6.07 -1.45
N CYS A 361 10.00 4.87 -2.05
CA CYS A 361 11.28 4.29 -2.44
C CYS A 361 12.01 5.09 -3.53
N TYR A 362 11.31 5.95 -4.26
CA TYR A 362 11.92 6.85 -5.26
C TYR A 362 12.55 8.11 -4.65
N TRP A 363 12.39 8.33 -3.35
CA TRP A 363 12.90 9.51 -2.67
C TRP A 363 14.37 9.33 -2.25
N ASN A 364 15.11 10.44 -2.25
CA ASN A 364 16.48 10.49 -1.70
C ASN A 364 16.49 11.21 -0.34
N ASP A 365 17.64 11.21 0.33
CA ASP A 365 17.83 11.84 1.65
C ASP A 365 17.50 13.35 1.69
N GLY A 366 17.46 14.00 0.52
CA GLY A 366 17.10 15.41 0.37
C GLY A 366 15.59 15.66 0.30
N MET A 367 14.77 14.61 0.15
CA MET A 367 13.33 14.72 0.35
C MET A 367 13.06 14.89 1.85
N PRO A 368 12.32 15.92 2.30
CA PRO A 368 11.93 16.01 3.69
C PRO A 368 11.21 14.70 4.06
N TRP A 369 11.85 13.92 4.93
CA TRP A 369 11.34 12.64 5.43
C TRP A 369 9.86 12.83 5.83
N PRO A 370 8.95 11.87 5.59
CA PRO A 370 7.50 12.04 5.77
C PRO A 370 7.02 12.36 7.21
N ARG A 371 7.93 12.69 8.14
CA ARG A 371 7.73 12.92 9.58
C ARG A 371 6.69 13.98 9.90
N ASP A 372 6.54 14.99 9.05
CA ASP A 372 5.71 16.15 9.41
C ASP A 372 4.27 16.03 8.92
N ASP A 373 3.97 15.28 7.85
CA ASP A 373 2.59 15.05 7.41
C ASP A 373 2.30 13.92 6.40
N GLY A 374 3.26 13.06 6.03
CA GLY A 374 3.02 11.98 5.06
C GLY A 374 2.79 12.39 3.61
N PHE A 375 2.87 13.69 3.26
CA PHE A 375 2.52 14.21 1.94
C PHE A 375 3.55 15.21 1.35
N PRO A 376 4.87 14.90 1.34
CA PRO A 376 5.89 15.83 0.87
C PRO A 376 5.69 16.26 -0.60
N LEU A 377 5.27 15.34 -1.47
CA LEU A 377 4.96 15.61 -2.88
C LEU A 377 3.82 16.63 -3.03
N TYR A 378 2.75 16.49 -2.25
CA TYR A 378 1.59 17.39 -2.26
C TYR A 378 1.92 18.75 -1.65
N ARG A 379 2.62 18.81 -0.52
CA ARG A 379 3.09 20.08 0.06
C ARG A 379 3.93 20.87 -0.92
N GLN A 380 4.88 20.21 -1.57
CA GLN A 380 5.73 20.84 -2.57
C GLN A 380 4.92 21.38 -3.75
N MET A 381 3.78 20.75 -4.07
CA MET A 381 2.95 21.12 -5.21
C MET A 381 1.80 22.08 -4.91
N TYR A 382 1.32 22.16 -3.67
CA TYR A 382 0.19 23.01 -3.31
C TYR A 382 0.53 24.07 -2.26
N GLY A 383 1.69 23.95 -1.60
CA GLY A 383 2.15 24.88 -0.57
C GLY A 383 1.27 24.91 0.68
N LYS A 384 0.46 23.86 0.90
CA LYS A 384 -0.49 23.73 2.02
C LYS A 384 -0.12 22.50 2.85
N SER A 385 -0.30 22.58 4.17
CA SER A 385 -0.13 21.44 5.08
C SER A 385 -1.25 20.41 4.95
N VAL A 386 -1.05 19.16 5.42
CA VAL A 386 -2.11 18.14 5.47
C VAL A 386 -3.41 18.63 6.13
N PHE A 387 -3.30 19.48 7.15
CA PHE A 387 -4.45 20.04 7.86
C PHE A 387 -5.17 21.15 7.08
N GLU A 388 -4.51 21.81 6.13
CA GLU A 388 -5.11 22.78 5.21
C GLU A 388 -5.65 22.13 3.93
N ILE A 389 -5.11 20.96 3.56
CA ILE A 389 -5.54 20.11 2.43
C ILE A 389 -6.70 19.17 2.83
N ASN A 390 -7.11 19.25 4.09
CA ASN A 390 -7.69 18.19 4.88
C ASN A 390 -8.65 17.21 4.16
N PRO A 391 -8.17 15.99 3.77
CA PRO A 391 -8.60 14.83 4.55
C PRO A 391 -10.06 14.54 4.86
N MET A 392 -10.42 15.30 5.87
CA MET A 392 -11.01 14.73 7.06
C MET A 392 -12.41 15.31 7.25
N ILE A 393 -12.70 16.42 6.57
CA ILE A 393 -13.88 17.25 6.80
C ILE A 393 -14.78 17.39 5.56
N THR A 394 -14.37 16.89 4.38
CA THR A 394 -15.08 17.23 3.13
C THR A 394 -15.30 16.08 2.16
N TYR A 395 -15.37 14.78 2.52
CA TYR A 395 -15.46 13.72 1.49
C TYR A 395 -16.76 13.82 0.65
N PRO A 396 -16.69 13.94 -0.70
CA PRO A 396 -15.51 14.12 -1.57
C PRO A 396 -14.82 15.47 -1.51
N TRP A 397 -13.50 15.50 -1.34
CA TRP A 397 -12.79 16.77 -1.29
C TRP A 397 -12.58 17.27 -2.72
N PRO A 398 -12.59 18.59 -2.96
CA PRO A 398 -12.35 19.14 -4.30
C PRO A 398 -11.02 18.72 -4.94
N LEU A 399 -10.05 18.25 -4.14
CA LEU A 399 -8.72 17.83 -4.61
C LEU A 399 -8.62 16.34 -4.98
N VAL A 400 -9.58 15.50 -4.56
CA VAL A 400 -9.66 14.07 -4.90
C VAL A 400 -10.76 13.81 -5.92
N THR A 401 -11.46 14.87 -6.33
CA THR A 401 -12.42 14.81 -7.42
C THR A 401 -11.95 15.66 -8.57
N LYS A 402 -12.31 15.23 -9.77
CA LYS A 402 -12.04 15.95 -11.00
C LYS A 402 -13.32 16.07 -11.78
N GLY A 403 -13.84 17.31 -11.88
CA GLY A 403 -15.16 17.55 -12.44
C GLY A 403 -16.26 16.83 -11.64
N GLU A 404 -16.20 16.89 -10.30
CA GLU A 404 -17.13 16.23 -9.36
C GLU A 404 -17.14 14.69 -9.34
N LYS A 405 -16.25 14.05 -10.10
CA LYS A 405 -16.07 12.58 -10.15
C LYS A 405 -14.82 12.16 -9.39
N PRO A 406 -14.78 10.98 -8.77
CA PRO A 406 -13.58 10.47 -8.12
C PRO A 406 -12.42 10.33 -9.13
N MET A 407 -11.20 10.54 -8.67
CA MET A 407 -10.02 10.24 -9.47
C MET A 407 -9.79 8.72 -9.52
N VAL A 408 -9.46 8.20 -10.70
CA VAL A 408 -9.12 6.79 -10.97
C VAL A 408 -7.90 6.72 -11.87
N VAL A 409 -7.30 5.52 -12.04
CA VAL A 409 -6.16 5.34 -12.96
C VAL A 409 -6.47 5.91 -14.35
N SER A 410 -5.61 6.82 -14.82
CA SER A 410 -5.74 7.41 -16.15
C SER A 410 -5.17 6.49 -17.23
N THR A 411 -5.64 6.70 -18.46
CA THR A 411 -5.11 6.01 -19.63
C THR A 411 -3.63 6.35 -19.84
N GLU A 412 -3.25 7.60 -19.57
CA GLU A 412 -1.88 8.08 -19.63
C GLU A 412 -0.97 7.36 -18.62
N MET A 413 -1.41 7.25 -17.35
CA MET A 413 -0.66 6.52 -16.32
C MET A 413 -0.42 5.07 -16.72
N ALA A 414 -1.44 4.37 -17.23
CA ALA A 414 -1.34 2.95 -17.60
C ALA A 414 -0.29 2.66 -18.70
N VAL A 415 0.12 3.68 -19.47
CA VAL A 415 1.17 3.56 -20.48
C VAL A 415 2.50 4.14 -20.00
N VAL A 416 2.50 5.32 -19.36
CA VAL A 416 3.73 5.99 -18.90
C VAL A 416 4.39 5.23 -17.75
N TYR A 417 3.60 4.62 -16.87
CA TYR A 417 4.12 3.89 -15.70
C TYR A 417 4.75 2.53 -16.04
N ARG A 418 4.94 2.23 -17.34
CA ARG A 418 5.65 1.05 -17.84
C ARG A 418 7.16 1.22 -17.70
N PHE A 419 7.64 1.33 -16.46
CA PHE A 419 9.05 1.53 -16.10
C PHE A 419 9.88 0.25 -16.30
N HIS A 420 9.73 -0.40 -17.46
CA HIS A 420 10.36 -1.66 -17.81
C HIS A 420 11.90 -1.56 -17.89
N ASP A 421 12.46 -0.34 -17.86
CA ASP A 421 13.90 -0.10 -17.68
C ASP A 421 14.44 -0.69 -16.37
N LEU A 422 13.58 -0.83 -15.35
CA LEU A 422 13.91 -1.40 -14.05
C LEU A 422 14.00 -2.94 -14.07
N ILE A 423 13.55 -3.61 -15.14
CA ILE A 423 13.52 -5.07 -15.18
C ILE A 423 14.94 -5.64 -15.31
N ILE A 424 15.23 -6.61 -14.45
CA ILE A 424 16.44 -7.44 -14.50
C ILE A 424 16.25 -8.59 -15.49
N ASN A 425 17.32 -8.96 -16.21
CA ASN A 425 17.29 -10.11 -17.11
C ASN A 425 17.55 -11.44 -16.39
N GLN A 426 18.31 -11.41 -15.30
CA GLN A 426 18.76 -12.59 -14.55
C GLN A 426 18.49 -12.39 -13.05
N LEU A 427 17.81 -13.36 -12.45
CA LEU A 427 17.55 -13.45 -11.01
C LEU A 427 18.38 -14.60 -10.42
N PRO A 428 19.34 -14.36 -9.51
CA PRO A 428 20.03 -15.44 -8.83
C PRO A 428 19.08 -16.14 -7.86
N ILE A 429 18.97 -17.45 -8.00
CA ILE A 429 18.26 -18.30 -7.04
C ILE A 429 19.24 -18.68 -5.94
N LYS A 430 18.86 -18.47 -4.68
CA LYS A 430 19.77 -18.60 -3.53
C LYS A 430 19.22 -19.54 -2.47
N ASP A 431 20.09 -20.35 -1.88
CA ASP A 431 19.73 -21.20 -0.75
C ASP A 431 19.72 -20.45 0.59
N ALA A 432 19.41 -21.17 1.68
CA ALA A 432 19.38 -20.62 3.04
C ALA A 432 20.74 -20.10 3.56
N SER A 433 21.86 -20.54 2.96
CA SER A 433 23.20 -20.03 3.26
C SER A 433 23.56 -18.77 2.46
N ASN A 434 22.61 -18.24 1.68
CA ASN A 434 22.79 -17.14 0.73
C ASN A 434 23.76 -17.49 -0.41
N THR A 435 23.97 -18.78 -0.68
CA THR A 435 24.77 -19.25 -1.81
C THR A 435 23.91 -19.27 -3.07
N THR A 436 24.40 -18.64 -4.14
CA THR A 436 23.72 -18.70 -5.45
C THR A 436 23.80 -20.12 -6.00
N LEU A 437 22.65 -20.75 -6.18
CA LEU A 437 22.51 -22.07 -6.80
C LEU A 437 22.66 -21.96 -8.33
N TRP A 438 21.93 -21.03 -8.95
CA TRP A 438 22.05 -20.66 -10.37
C TRP A 438 21.50 -19.25 -10.62
N ASN A 439 21.67 -18.73 -11.83
CA ASN A 439 21.01 -17.51 -12.31
C ASN A 439 19.87 -17.88 -13.26
N GLN A 440 18.65 -17.47 -12.93
CA GLN A 440 17.44 -17.72 -13.70
C GLN A 440 17.15 -16.55 -14.64
N SER A 441 16.92 -16.84 -15.92
CA SER A 441 16.39 -15.84 -16.86
C SER A 441 14.97 -15.46 -16.45
N VAL A 442 14.74 -14.19 -16.12
CA VAL A 442 13.42 -13.68 -15.71
C VAL A 442 12.40 -13.87 -16.83
N PHE A 443 12.80 -13.59 -18.08
CA PHE A 443 11.93 -13.79 -19.25
C PHE A 443 11.43 -15.25 -19.38
N GLU A 444 12.27 -16.24 -19.06
CA GLU A 444 11.92 -17.66 -19.16
C GLU A 444 11.05 -18.15 -17.99
N THR A 445 10.90 -17.34 -16.94
CA THR A 445 9.99 -17.66 -15.83
C THR A 445 8.52 -17.47 -16.20
N GLY A 446 8.24 -16.75 -17.28
CA GLY A 446 6.87 -16.43 -17.65
C GLY A 446 6.04 -17.64 -18.04
N PHE A 447 4.84 -17.71 -17.47
CA PHE A 447 3.90 -18.83 -17.60
C PHE A 447 4.48 -20.18 -17.15
N ASN A 448 5.45 -20.17 -16.22
CA ASN A 448 6.12 -21.38 -15.70
C ASN A 448 5.77 -21.63 -14.22
N ALA A 449 4.53 -22.03 -13.94
CA ALA A 449 4.06 -22.31 -12.58
C ALA A 449 4.76 -23.53 -11.94
N GLN A 450 5.00 -24.61 -12.71
CA GLN A 450 5.67 -25.79 -12.17
C GLN A 450 7.12 -25.48 -11.76
N GLY A 451 7.86 -24.74 -12.60
CA GLY A 451 9.23 -24.34 -12.25
C GLY A 451 9.31 -23.43 -11.02
N PHE A 452 8.28 -22.61 -10.77
CA PHE A 452 8.17 -21.81 -9.54
C PHE A 452 8.09 -22.70 -8.29
N ILE A 453 7.25 -23.74 -8.33
CA ILE A 453 7.11 -24.74 -7.26
C ILE A 453 8.41 -25.52 -7.07
N ASP A 454 8.98 -26.02 -8.16
CA ASP A 454 10.20 -26.83 -8.13
C ASP A 454 11.38 -26.05 -7.54
N THR A 455 11.46 -24.76 -7.84
CA THR A 455 12.49 -23.84 -7.32
C THR A 455 12.27 -23.49 -5.85
N GLY A 456 11.00 -23.35 -5.45
CA GLY A 456 10.59 -22.94 -4.11
C GLY A 456 10.58 -21.43 -3.91
N LEU A 457 9.50 -20.92 -3.32
CA LEU A 457 9.30 -19.50 -3.01
C LEU A 457 10.49 -18.91 -2.24
N GLU A 458 11.00 -19.66 -1.26
CA GLU A 458 12.02 -19.22 -0.32
C GLU A 458 13.34 -18.94 -1.04
N ASN A 459 13.73 -19.78 -2.01
CA ASN A 459 14.95 -19.58 -2.79
C ASN A 459 14.83 -18.38 -3.76
N ILE A 460 13.63 -18.18 -4.31
CA ILE A 460 13.30 -17.05 -5.18
C ILE A 460 13.33 -15.74 -4.38
N LEU A 461 12.64 -15.69 -3.24
CA LEU A 461 12.58 -14.53 -2.36
C LEU A 461 13.98 -14.13 -1.87
N ARG A 462 14.84 -15.10 -1.52
CA ARG A 462 16.26 -14.82 -1.17
C ARG A 462 17.02 -14.15 -2.30
N GLY A 463 16.74 -14.51 -3.55
CA GLY A 463 17.24 -13.79 -4.73
C GLY A 463 16.66 -12.37 -4.82
N MET A 464 15.35 -12.24 -4.65
CA MET A 464 14.61 -10.99 -4.77
C MET A 464 15.02 -9.92 -3.76
N VAL A 465 15.45 -10.29 -2.56
CA VAL A 465 15.85 -9.31 -1.52
C VAL A 465 17.36 -9.12 -1.39
N ASN A 466 18.19 -9.93 -2.05
CA ASN A 466 19.66 -9.84 -1.95
C ASN A 466 20.36 -9.41 -3.25
N THR A 467 19.63 -8.76 -4.16
CA THR A 467 20.16 -8.35 -5.48
C THR A 467 19.70 -6.94 -5.85
N HIS A 468 20.25 -6.42 -6.96
CA HIS A 468 20.07 -5.03 -7.37
C HIS A 468 19.37 -4.95 -8.72
N ILE A 469 18.41 -4.03 -8.83
CA ILE A 469 17.77 -3.66 -10.10
C ILE A 469 18.51 -2.51 -10.81
N PRO A 470 18.38 -2.36 -12.13
CA PRO A 470 18.77 -1.15 -12.86
C PRO A 470 17.95 0.08 -12.43
N ASN A 471 18.48 1.28 -12.68
CA ASN A 471 17.77 2.54 -12.47
C ASN A 471 16.91 2.90 -13.69
N PHE A 472 15.94 3.79 -13.49
CA PHE A 472 15.29 4.54 -14.55
C PHE A 472 16.36 5.16 -15.47
N LYS A 473 16.11 5.22 -16.79
CA LYS A 473 17.07 5.58 -17.86
C LYS A 473 18.17 4.58 -18.18
N SER A 474 18.22 3.42 -17.54
CA SER A 474 19.14 2.36 -17.98
C SER A 474 18.82 1.89 -19.40
N GLY A 475 17.58 2.07 -19.87
CA GLY A 475 17.04 1.39 -21.03
C GLY A 475 16.49 0.01 -20.64
N VAL A 476 15.62 -0.51 -21.50
CA VAL A 476 15.04 -1.85 -21.41
C VAL A 476 16.05 -2.88 -21.88
N ASP A 477 16.17 -3.99 -21.15
CA ASP A 477 17.06 -5.08 -21.53
C ASP A 477 16.69 -5.68 -22.89
N GLU A 478 17.71 -6.10 -23.64
CA GLU A 478 17.50 -6.65 -24.98
C GLU A 478 16.66 -7.94 -24.95
N VAL A 479 16.61 -8.66 -23.82
CA VAL A 479 15.75 -9.86 -23.67
C VAL A 479 14.25 -9.54 -23.76
N PHE A 480 13.84 -8.38 -23.27
CA PHE A 480 12.44 -7.91 -23.30
C PHE A 480 12.12 -7.08 -24.56
N ARG A 481 13.14 -6.72 -25.35
CA ARG A 481 13.02 -5.99 -26.61
C ARG A 481 13.19 -6.87 -27.87
N SER A 482 13.87 -8.02 -27.78
CA SER A 482 14.56 -8.54 -28.98
C SER A 482 14.95 -10.01 -28.95
N SER A 483 15.12 -10.63 -27.78
CA SER A 483 15.82 -11.92 -27.75
C SER A 483 14.91 -13.15 -27.69
N ASN A 484 13.61 -13.02 -27.42
CA ASN A 484 12.75 -14.16 -27.18
C ASN A 484 11.32 -13.98 -27.70
N LYS A 485 10.63 -15.11 -27.89
CA LYS A 485 9.21 -15.14 -28.25
C LYS A 485 8.35 -15.02 -26.99
N TYR A 486 7.71 -13.88 -26.78
CA TYR A 486 6.70 -13.75 -25.74
C TYR A 486 5.40 -14.40 -26.21
N ARG A 487 4.84 -15.32 -25.42
CA ARG A 487 3.62 -16.06 -25.78
C ARG A 487 3.68 -16.66 -27.20
N ALA A 488 4.84 -17.23 -27.55
CA ALA A 488 5.15 -17.82 -28.86
C ALA A 488 5.21 -16.86 -30.07
N ALA A 489 5.22 -15.54 -29.86
CA ALA A 489 5.33 -14.53 -30.92
C ALA A 489 6.56 -13.61 -30.72
N PRO A 490 7.16 -13.06 -31.80
CA PRO A 490 8.16 -12.00 -31.69
C PRO A 490 7.60 -10.80 -30.92
N PHE A 491 8.43 -10.22 -30.06
CA PHE A 491 7.97 -9.26 -29.07
C PHE A 491 9.03 -8.21 -28.75
N ASP A 492 8.55 -7.00 -28.48
CA ASP A 492 9.32 -5.88 -27.96
C ASP A 492 8.39 -5.04 -27.07
N VAL A 493 8.64 -5.05 -25.76
CA VAL A 493 7.79 -4.36 -24.77
C VAL A 493 7.75 -2.84 -24.96
N ALA A 494 8.84 -2.23 -25.43
CA ALA A 494 8.92 -0.80 -25.69
C ALA A 494 8.17 -0.45 -26.98
N THR A 495 8.32 -1.26 -28.03
CA THR A 495 7.52 -1.12 -29.27
C THR A 495 6.03 -1.22 -28.96
N TRP A 496 5.60 -2.18 -28.14
CA TRP A 496 4.20 -2.31 -27.73
C TRP A 496 3.71 -1.06 -26.99
N SER A 497 4.53 -0.46 -26.13
CA SER A 497 4.16 0.76 -25.39
C SER A 497 3.96 1.95 -26.32
N ILE A 498 4.81 2.11 -27.33
CA ILE A 498 4.68 3.16 -28.36
C ILE A 498 3.45 2.92 -29.25
N VAL A 499 3.16 1.67 -29.62
CA VAL A 499 1.94 1.34 -30.36
C VAL A 499 0.70 1.64 -29.52
N HIS A 500 0.71 1.26 -28.24
CA HIS A 500 -0.42 1.46 -27.34
C HIS A 500 -0.71 2.93 -27.05
N GLU A 501 0.29 3.79 -26.87
CA GLU A 501 0.00 5.22 -26.67
C GLU A 501 -0.70 5.83 -27.91
N ARG A 502 -0.26 5.45 -29.11
CA ARG A 502 -0.77 5.99 -30.37
C ARG A 502 -2.16 5.46 -30.70
N GLU A 503 -2.39 4.15 -30.52
CA GLU A 503 -3.70 3.52 -30.78
C GLU A 503 -4.77 3.87 -29.76
N GLN A 504 -4.36 4.30 -28.56
CA GLN A 504 -5.25 4.82 -27.53
C GLN A 504 -5.49 6.33 -27.65
N GLY A 505 -4.87 6.97 -28.65
CA GLY A 505 -5.05 8.40 -28.91
C GLY A 505 -4.51 9.26 -27.77
N LEU A 506 -3.44 8.82 -27.09
CA LEU A 506 -2.78 9.61 -26.07
C LEU A 506 -2.10 10.84 -26.67
N PRO A 507 -2.07 11.97 -25.94
CA PRO A 507 -1.37 13.18 -26.38
C PRO A 507 0.14 12.94 -26.55
N THR A 508 0.78 13.75 -27.38
CA THR A 508 2.25 13.83 -27.42
C THR A 508 2.79 14.48 -26.15
N TYR A 509 4.10 14.34 -25.88
CA TYR A 509 4.73 14.90 -24.68
C TYR A 509 4.43 16.39 -24.50
N ASN A 510 4.67 17.19 -25.55
CA ASN A 510 4.41 18.62 -25.51
C ASN A 510 2.94 18.96 -25.33
N THR A 511 2.04 18.20 -25.95
CA THR A 511 0.58 18.41 -25.85
C THR A 511 0.07 18.15 -24.44
N TYR A 512 0.57 17.08 -23.80
CA TYR A 512 0.24 16.75 -22.42
C TYR A 512 0.74 17.84 -21.45
N PHE A 513 2.03 18.17 -21.51
CA PHE A 513 2.62 19.11 -20.56
C PHE A 513 2.21 20.57 -20.77
N ARG A 514 1.75 20.95 -21.97
CA ARG A 514 1.04 22.23 -22.15
C ARG A 514 -0.26 22.25 -21.35
N ALA A 515 -1.08 21.21 -21.44
CA ALA A 515 -2.35 21.14 -20.69
C ALA A 515 -2.13 21.09 -19.18
N TYR A 516 -1.13 20.33 -18.73
CA TYR A 516 -0.70 20.30 -17.33
C TYR A 516 -0.26 21.68 -16.83
N ASN A 517 0.65 22.36 -17.55
CA ASN A 517 1.16 23.67 -17.15
C ASN A 517 0.09 24.77 -17.20
N LEU A 518 -0.96 24.62 -18.03
CA LEU A 518 -2.11 25.53 -18.05
C LEU A 518 -2.95 25.46 -16.76
N GLN A 519 -2.81 24.41 -15.95
CA GLN A 519 -3.42 24.31 -14.63
C GLN A 519 -2.69 25.15 -13.56
N ASP A 520 -1.65 25.90 -13.94
CA ASP A 520 -0.79 26.68 -13.04
C ASP A 520 -0.21 25.86 -11.85
N PRO A 521 0.43 24.69 -12.11
CA PRO A 521 0.98 23.87 -11.04
C PRO A 521 2.26 24.50 -10.47
N LYS A 522 2.56 24.24 -9.19
CA LYS A 522 3.83 24.72 -8.58
C LYS A 522 5.07 24.09 -9.21
N VAL A 523 4.96 22.86 -9.71
CA VAL A 523 6.06 22.15 -10.37
C VAL A 523 5.82 22.18 -11.88
N ILE A 524 6.41 23.16 -12.56
CA ILE A 524 6.32 23.28 -14.01
C ILE A 524 7.19 22.22 -14.70
N VAL A 525 6.66 21.61 -15.76
CA VAL A 525 7.44 20.73 -16.66
C VAL A 525 7.82 21.52 -17.90
N LYS A 526 9.09 21.48 -18.30
CA LYS A 526 9.54 22.17 -19.51
C LYS A 526 8.82 21.58 -20.73
N VAL A 527 8.36 22.44 -21.64
CA VAL A 527 7.81 22.05 -22.95
C VAL A 527 8.85 22.41 -24.02
N PRO A 528 9.66 21.45 -24.50
CA PRO A 528 10.71 21.68 -25.49
C PRO A 528 10.20 22.33 -26.78
N ARG A 529 10.85 23.41 -27.21
CA ARG A 529 10.54 24.09 -28.50
C ARG A 529 11.43 23.64 -29.65
N THR A 530 12.59 23.06 -29.35
CA THR A 530 13.52 22.48 -30.31
C THR A 530 13.94 21.09 -29.86
N PHE A 531 14.53 20.29 -30.74
CA PHE A 531 14.99 18.95 -30.38
C PHE A 531 16.14 18.96 -29.37
N GLU A 532 17.00 19.98 -29.40
CA GLU A 532 18.08 20.20 -28.43
C GLU A 532 17.57 20.42 -27.01
N GLU A 533 16.31 20.83 -26.85
CA GLU A 533 15.73 21.07 -25.54
C GLU A 533 15.24 19.80 -24.84
N PHE A 534 15.13 18.67 -25.55
CA PHE A 534 14.73 17.37 -24.99
C PHE A 534 15.87 16.62 -24.31
N SER A 535 17.12 16.81 -24.74
CA SER A 535 18.24 15.99 -24.26
C SER A 535 19.56 16.75 -24.43
N SER A 536 20.44 16.65 -23.43
CA SER A 536 21.81 17.16 -23.50
C SER A 536 22.73 16.30 -24.37
N ASP A 537 22.34 15.04 -24.62
CA ASP A 537 23.06 14.10 -25.48
C ASP A 537 22.85 14.42 -26.98
N PRO A 538 23.91 14.80 -27.72
CA PRO A 538 23.82 15.19 -29.13
C PRO A 538 23.39 14.03 -30.04
N ASP A 539 23.69 12.78 -29.68
CA ASP A 539 23.31 11.61 -30.49
C ASP A 539 21.80 11.39 -30.41
N LYS A 540 21.22 11.52 -29.21
CA LYS A 540 19.75 11.46 -29.02
C LYS A 540 19.05 12.60 -29.76
N VAL A 541 19.63 13.81 -29.78
CA VAL A 541 19.09 14.95 -30.53
C VAL A 541 19.15 14.70 -32.05
N ALA A 542 20.25 14.15 -32.56
CA ALA A 542 20.36 13.80 -33.98
C ALA A 542 19.33 12.73 -34.37
N LYS A 543 19.14 11.72 -33.52
CA LYS A 543 18.12 10.68 -33.66
C LYS A 543 16.68 11.22 -33.59
N LEU A 544 16.40 12.19 -32.72
CA LEU A 544 15.10 12.87 -32.70
C LEU A 544 14.82 13.57 -34.04
N LYS A 545 15.80 14.30 -34.58
CA LYS A 545 15.70 14.99 -35.88
C LYS A 545 15.52 14.06 -37.06
N SER A 546 16.04 12.83 -36.98
CA SER A 546 15.87 11.84 -38.05
C SER A 546 14.52 11.13 -37.99
N LEU A 547 13.95 10.94 -36.80
CA LEU A 547 12.70 10.19 -36.60
C LEU A 547 11.45 11.07 -36.58
N TYR A 548 11.53 12.30 -36.05
CA TYR A 548 10.37 13.19 -35.88
C TYR A 548 10.51 14.45 -36.73
N ASN A 549 9.39 14.92 -37.29
CA ASN A 549 9.36 16.14 -38.10
C ASN A 549 9.35 17.40 -37.24
N SER A 550 8.67 17.37 -36.10
CA SER A 550 8.54 18.47 -35.16
C SER A 550 8.78 18.00 -33.71
N PRO A 551 9.34 18.86 -32.83
CA PRO A 551 9.35 18.64 -31.38
C PRO A 551 7.96 18.31 -30.78
N ASP A 552 6.89 18.79 -31.41
CA ASP A 552 5.51 18.54 -30.97
C ASP A 552 5.00 17.14 -31.31
N ASP A 553 5.66 16.42 -32.20
CA ASP A 553 5.29 15.07 -32.64
C ASP A 553 5.87 13.98 -31.70
N VAL A 554 6.75 14.36 -30.78
CA VAL A 554 7.43 13.41 -29.88
C VAL A 554 6.43 12.70 -29.00
N ASP A 555 6.41 11.37 -29.13
CA ASP A 555 5.62 10.46 -28.33
C ASP A 555 5.77 10.72 -26.82
N LEU A 556 4.70 10.50 -26.05
CA LEU A 556 4.66 10.82 -24.62
C LEU A 556 5.71 10.02 -23.86
N VAL A 557 5.77 8.70 -24.09
CA VAL A 557 6.75 7.82 -23.42
C VAL A 557 8.19 8.14 -23.83
N VAL A 558 8.40 8.62 -25.07
CA VAL A 558 9.74 9.04 -25.54
C VAL A 558 10.17 10.32 -24.84
N GLY A 559 9.29 11.33 -24.78
CA GLY A 559 9.60 12.57 -24.07
C GLY A 559 9.85 12.36 -22.59
N VAL A 560 9.09 11.45 -21.95
CA VAL A 560 9.31 11.04 -20.56
C VAL A 560 10.68 10.35 -20.39
N GLN A 561 11.04 9.43 -21.29
CA GLN A 561 12.34 8.73 -21.26
C GLN A 561 13.52 9.71 -21.43
N LEU A 562 13.34 10.76 -22.22
CA LEU A 562 14.35 11.78 -22.49
C LEU A 562 14.43 12.86 -21.40
N ASP A 563 13.44 12.98 -20.51
CA ASP A 563 13.41 14.02 -19.48
C ASP A 563 14.58 13.88 -18.50
N GLU A 564 15.57 14.77 -18.65
CA GLU A 564 16.77 14.81 -17.82
C GLU A 564 16.53 15.38 -16.42
N ALA A 565 15.43 16.10 -16.20
CA ALA A 565 15.12 16.72 -14.93
C ALA A 565 14.37 15.75 -14.00
N CYS A 566 15.05 15.28 -12.95
CA CYS A 566 14.38 14.54 -11.89
C CYS A 566 13.38 15.42 -11.12
N PHE A 567 12.33 14.80 -10.58
CA PHE A 567 11.50 15.49 -9.60
C PHE A 567 12.37 15.79 -8.35
N PRO A 568 12.32 17.01 -7.78
CA PRO A 568 13.18 17.37 -6.65
C PRO A 568 13.08 16.36 -5.50
N GLY A 569 14.22 15.94 -4.94
CA GLY A 569 14.25 14.94 -3.87
C GLY A 569 13.98 13.50 -4.33
N THR A 570 13.94 13.22 -5.63
CA THR A 570 13.69 11.87 -6.16
C THR A 570 14.72 11.45 -7.23
N THR A 571 14.67 10.18 -7.59
CA THR A 571 15.52 9.56 -8.63
C THR A 571 14.79 9.36 -9.97
N VAL A 572 13.51 9.73 -10.04
CA VAL A 572 12.63 9.53 -11.20
C VAL A 572 12.42 10.87 -11.94
N PRO A 573 12.33 10.88 -13.28
CA PRO A 573 12.03 12.09 -14.03
C PRO A 573 10.74 12.76 -13.61
N ARG A 574 10.75 14.09 -13.64
CA ARG A 574 9.62 14.94 -13.24
C ARG A 574 8.36 14.60 -14.03
N SER A 575 8.50 14.45 -15.34
CA SER A 575 7.40 14.08 -16.23
C SER A 575 6.78 12.71 -15.89
N ALA A 576 7.60 11.68 -15.66
CA ALA A 576 7.13 10.35 -15.28
C ALA A 576 6.38 10.36 -13.95
N LEU A 577 6.94 11.03 -12.94
CA LEU A 577 6.38 11.08 -11.59
C LEU A 577 5.05 11.84 -11.55
N ILE A 578 4.94 12.95 -12.27
CA ILE A 578 3.72 13.77 -12.35
C ILE A 578 2.56 13.01 -13.00
N ILE A 579 2.82 12.18 -14.01
CA ILE A 579 1.73 11.41 -14.64
C ILE A 579 1.31 10.27 -13.71
N SER A 580 2.30 9.57 -13.15
CA SER A 580 2.05 8.28 -12.50
C SER A 580 1.57 8.41 -11.06
N LEU A 581 2.27 9.20 -10.24
CA LEU A 581 1.94 9.31 -8.82
C LEU A 581 0.64 10.10 -8.61
N PHE A 582 0.35 11.13 -9.41
CA PHE A 582 -0.92 11.88 -9.27
C PHE A 582 -2.14 11.00 -9.44
N SER A 583 -2.09 10.11 -10.43
CA SER A 583 -3.18 9.18 -10.68
C SER A 583 -3.35 8.19 -9.53
N LEU A 584 -2.24 7.63 -9.02
CA LEU A 584 -2.26 6.67 -7.90
C LEU A 584 -2.69 7.30 -6.56
N PHE A 585 -2.13 8.45 -6.20
CA PHE A 585 -2.54 9.14 -4.97
C PHE A 585 -3.98 9.66 -5.06
N GLY A 586 -4.36 10.27 -6.18
CA GLY A 586 -5.72 10.78 -6.38
C GLY A 586 -6.75 9.67 -6.21
N MET A 587 -6.48 8.49 -6.77
CA MET A 587 -7.30 7.29 -6.59
C MET A 587 -7.35 6.82 -5.14
N ALA A 588 -6.19 6.65 -4.49
CA ALA A 588 -6.14 6.18 -3.10
C ALA A 588 -6.95 7.06 -2.14
N HIS A 589 -6.99 8.37 -2.39
CA HIS A 589 -7.78 9.32 -1.60
C HIS A 589 -9.23 9.49 -2.07
N SER A 590 -9.57 9.04 -3.27
CA SER A 590 -10.95 8.96 -3.75
C SER A 590 -11.71 7.76 -3.19
N ASP A 591 -10.98 6.76 -2.70
CA ASP A 591 -11.51 5.49 -2.23
C ASP A 591 -12.16 5.62 -0.83
N ARG A 592 -13.49 5.40 -0.76
CA ARG A 592 -14.28 5.42 0.48
C ARG A 592 -13.84 4.35 1.49
N PHE A 593 -13.22 3.28 1.01
CA PHE A 593 -12.75 2.17 1.84
C PHE A 593 -11.23 2.26 2.10
N SER A 594 -10.60 3.40 1.81
CA SER A 594 -9.19 3.62 2.11
C SER A 594 -8.93 3.59 3.62
N ILE A 595 -7.75 3.13 4.01
CA ILE A 595 -7.35 3.11 5.43
C ILE A 595 -7.38 4.51 6.06
N GLY A 596 -6.99 5.54 5.29
CA GLY A 596 -7.03 6.93 5.74
C GLY A 596 -8.46 7.39 6.04
N PHE A 597 -9.45 7.01 5.22
CA PHE A 597 -10.84 7.28 5.53
C PHE A 597 -11.30 6.52 6.78
N ALA A 598 -11.01 5.22 6.85
CA ALA A 598 -11.48 4.35 7.93
C ALA A 598 -10.96 4.76 9.32
N VAL A 599 -9.68 5.13 9.45
CA VAL A 599 -9.08 5.55 10.74
C VAL A 599 -9.44 6.97 11.17
N THR A 600 -10.03 7.77 10.29
CA THR A 600 -10.29 9.19 10.59
C THR A 600 -11.77 9.50 10.71
N ARG A 601 -12.66 8.85 9.95
CA ARG A 601 -14.09 9.17 9.87
C ARG A 601 -14.75 9.47 11.23
N CYS A 602 -14.57 8.61 12.23
CA CYS A 602 -15.20 8.81 13.53
C CYS A 602 -14.65 9.98 14.36
N LEU A 603 -13.41 10.42 14.12
CA LEU A 603 -12.87 11.61 14.76
C LEU A 603 -13.52 12.89 14.23
N LEU A 604 -13.98 12.88 12.98
CA LEU A 604 -14.19 14.11 12.22
C LEU A 604 -15.60 14.32 11.73
N ILE A 605 -16.30 13.23 11.38
CA ILE A 605 -17.68 13.29 10.91
C ILE A 605 -18.64 13.11 12.09
N ASP A 606 -18.43 12.06 12.88
CA ASP A 606 -19.37 11.66 13.93
C ASP A 606 -19.02 12.20 15.32
N LYS A 607 -17.72 12.32 15.61
CA LYS A 607 -17.07 12.44 16.94
C LYS A 607 -16.93 11.07 17.64
N PRO A 608 -15.83 10.81 18.39
CA PRO A 608 -15.57 9.49 18.99
C PRO A 608 -16.66 8.99 19.94
N TRP A 609 -17.38 9.90 20.60
CA TRP A 609 -18.47 9.58 21.53
C TRP A 609 -19.81 9.27 20.85
N ASN A 610 -19.89 9.38 19.52
CA ASN A 610 -21.09 9.03 18.74
C ASN A 610 -20.73 8.41 17.37
N CYS A 611 -19.69 7.55 17.34
CA CYS A 611 -19.13 6.96 16.13
C CYS A 611 -20.02 5.87 15.52
N HIS A 612 -20.39 6.03 14.26
CA HIS A 612 -21.16 5.07 13.47
C HIS A 612 -20.33 4.59 12.28
N PRO A 613 -19.69 3.41 12.39
CA PRO A 613 -19.00 2.80 11.27
C PRO A 613 -19.91 2.68 10.05
N SER A 614 -19.35 2.95 8.88
CA SER A 614 -20.02 2.90 7.58
C SER A 614 -19.59 1.71 6.73
N ASN A 615 -18.60 0.95 7.20
CA ASN A 615 -18.11 -0.28 6.59
C ASN A 615 -17.46 -1.18 7.66
N ALA A 616 -17.18 -2.44 7.29
CA ALA A 616 -16.59 -3.41 8.23
C ALA A 616 -15.17 -3.07 8.68
N LEU A 617 -14.37 -2.36 7.86
CA LEU A 617 -13.01 -1.94 8.25
C LEU A 617 -13.08 -0.92 9.38
N GLU A 618 -13.96 0.07 9.28
CA GLU A 618 -14.23 1.01 10.36
C GLU A 618 -14.73 0.30 11.62
N ASP A 619 -15.61 -0.71 11.47
CA ASP A 619 -16.18 -1.41 12.62
C ASP A 619 -15.13 -2.18 13.43
N ILE A 620 -14.12 -2.77 12.77
CA ILE A 620 -13.00 -3.43 13.45
C ILE A 620 -11.98 -2.44 14.01
N LEU A 621 -11.71 -1.33 13.30
CA LEU A 621 -10.72 -0.34 13.73
C LEU A 621 -11.24 0.52 14.87
N TRP A 622 -12.54 0.73 14.97
CA TRP A 622 -13.19 1.54 16.01
C TRP A 622 -13.91 0.66 17.02
N LYS A 623 -13.18 0.16 18.02
CA LYS A 623 -13.71 -0.71 19.08
C LYS A 623 -14.83 -0.03 19.90
N PRO A 624 -16.00 -0.66 20.05
CA PRO A 624 -17.07 -0.21 20.96
C PRO A 624 -16.59 -0.05 22.40
N ARG A 625 -16.83 1.14 22.96
CA ARG A 625 -16.52 1.54 24.35
C ARG A 625 -17.71 2.31 24.95
N PRO A 626 -18.92 1.75 24.94
CA PRO A 626 -20.12 2.47 25.33
C PRO A 626 -20.08 2.90 26.79
N THR A 627 -20.72 4.03 27.09
CA THR A 627 -21.06 4.46 28.45
C THR A 627 -22.55 4.75 28.54
N ASP A 628 -23.11 4.85 29.74
CA ASP A 628 -24.52 5.21 29.94
C ASP A 628 -24.91 6.52 29.24
N LYS A 629 -23.95 7.44 29.08
CA LYS A 629 -24.15 8.74 28.41
C LYS A 629 -23.88 8.71 26.91
N TYR A 630 -23.08 7.75 26.46
CA TYR A 630 -22.56 7.68 25.08
C TYR A 630 -22.59 6.22 24.60
N PRO A 631 -23.76 5.73 24.13
CA PRO A 631 -23.92 4.33 23.73
C PRO A 631 -23.15 3.97 22.45
N ASN A 632 -22.85 4.95 21.60
CA ASN A 632 -22.12 4.76 20.33
C ASN A 632 -20.65 5.18 20.45
N MET A 633 -20.12 5.30 21.68
CA MET A 633 -18.73 5.68 21.87
C MET A 633 -17.79 4.57 21.40
N ARG A 634 -16.78 4.92 20.61
CA ARG A 634 -15.78 4.01 20.09
C ARG A 634 -14.38 4.64 20.18
N TRP A 635 -13.38 3.79 20.38
CA TRP A 635 -11.97 4.18 20.35
C TRP A 635 -11.22 3.34 19.34
N LEU A 636 -10.08 3.84 18.86
CA LEU A 636 -9.23 3.05 17.97
C LEU A 636 -8.76 1.77 18.67
N ASP A 637 -8.85 0.64 17.97
CA ASP A 637 -8.40 -0.64 18.47
C ASP A 637 -6.88 -0.77 18.33
N SER A 638 -6.18 -0.77 19.46
CA SER A 638 -4.72 -0.86 19.51
C SER A 638 -4.16 -2.13 18.87
N PHE A 639 -4.89 -3.26 18.93
CA PHE A 639 -4.45 -4.51 18.30
C PHE A 639 -4.39 -4.34 16.79
N TRP A 640 -5.46 -3.82 16.17
CA TRP A 640 -5.48 -3.64 14.71
C TRP A 640 -4.54 -2.55 14.22
N LEU A 641 -4.38 -1.46 14.97
CA LEU A 641 -3.39 -0.44 14.65
C LEU A 641 -1.96 -0.96 14.71
N ASN A 642 -1.65 -1.83 15.67
CA ASN A 642 -0.36 -2.50 15.77
C ASN A 642 -0.17 -3.55 14.65
N GLU A 643 -1.23 -4.29 14.30
CA GLU A 643 -1.18 -5.27 13.22
C GLU A 643 -0.95 -4.62 11.86
N LEU A 644 -1.58 -3.45 11.64
CA LEU A 644 -1.36 -2.58 10.48
C LEU A 644 -0.13 -1.68 10.62
N ASP A 645 0.61 -1.77 11.73
CA ASP A 645 1.79 -0.96 12.04
C ASP A 645 1.62 0.53 11.72
N PHE A 646 0.44 1.07 12.04
CA PHE A 646 0.06 2.42 11.64
C PHE A 646 1.05 3.53 12.08
N PRO A 647 1.67 3.48 13.28
CA PRO A 647 2.64 4.50 13.71
C PRO A 647 3.96 4.51 12.93
N ASN A 648 4.38 3.37 12.38
CA ASN A 648 5.65 3.19 11.65
C ASN A 648 5.43 2.63 10.24
N HIS A 649 4.25 2.88 9.67
CA HIS A 649 3.79 2.37 8.38
C HIS A 649 4.90 2.51 7.32
N ASP A 650 4.87 1.61 6.33
CA ASP A 650 5.79 1.48 5.18
C ASP A 650 6.63 0.18 5.23
N SER A 651 7.94 0.30 5.40
CA SER A 651 8.90 -0.79 5.16
C SER A 651 8.86 -1.91 6.19
N ASN A 652 8.41 -1.63 7.42
CA ASN A 652 8.25 -2.66 8.45
C ASN A 652 7.06 -3.59 8.14
N LEU A 653 5.97 -3.09 7.54
CA LEU A 653 4.89 -3.96 7.07
C LEU A 653 5.34 -4.89 5.97
N LEU A 654 6.16 -4.40 5.04
CA LEU A 654 6.73 -5.23 3.99
C LEU A 654 7.70 -6.27 4.58
N TRP A 655 8.52 -5.87 5.55
CA TRP A 655 9.40 -6.78 6.28
C TRP A 655 8.61 -7.91 6.94
N ARG A 656 7.54 -7.56 7.68
CA ARG A 656 6.63 -8.52 8.31
C ARG A 656 5.91 -9.39 7.29
N LEU A 657 5.49 -8.83 6.15
CA LEU A 657 4.85 -9.60 5.08
C LEU A 657 5.76 -10.74 4.63
N VAL A 658 7.06 -10.50 4.45
CA VAL A 658 8.03 -11.53 4.07
C VAL A 658 8.27 -12.51 5.24
N THR A 659 8.61 -12.01 6.42
CA THR A 659 9.05 -12.87 7.55
C THR A 659 7.92 -13.66 8.20
N GLU A 660 6.68 -13.15 8.21
CA GLU A 660 5.53 -13.86 8.77
C GLU A 660 4.93 -14.88 7.79
N ASN A 661 5.30 -14.83 6.50
CA ASN A 661 4.73 -15.67 5.44
C ASN A 661 5.78 -16.49 4.65
N SER A 662 7.02 -16.56 5.12
CA SER A 662 8.09 -17.39 4.54
C SER A 662 9.06 -17.88 5.61
N GLU A 663 10.00 -18.75 5.25
CA GLU A 663 11.11 -19.19 6.13
C GLU A 663 12.31 -18.21 6.13
N ILE A 664 12.10 -16.97 5.69
CA ILE A 664 13.13 -15.93 5.72
C ILE A 664 13.03 -15.18 7.04
N ASP A 665 13.87 -15.57 7.99
CA ASP A 665 13.88 -14.96 9.33
C ASP A 665 14.78 -13.72 9.43
N CYS A 666 15.68 -13.50 8.47
CA CYS A 666 16.65 -12.40 8.48
C CYS A 666 16.58 -11.61 7.18
N LEU A 667 16.34 -10.31 7.27
CA LEU A 667 16.17 -9.42 6.14
C LEU A 667 16.60 -8.00 6.49
N GLN A 668 17.05 -7.23 5.51
CA GLN A 668 17.31 -5.80 5.64
C GLN A 668 16.14 -5.07 6.31
N ARG A 669 16.44 -4.05 7.12
CA ARG A 669 15.42 -3.20 7.76
C ARG A 669 14.36 -2.72 6.77
N ASP A 670 14.80 -2.28 5.59
CA ASP A 670 13.94 -2.01 4.45
C ASP A 670 14.18 -3.05 3.34
N PRO A 671 13.22 -3.95 3.09
CA PRO A 671 13.31 -4.99 2.05
C PRO A 671 13.44 -4.45 0.63
N LEU A 672 13.04 -3.21 0.38
CA LEU A 672 13.10 -2.60 -0.96
C LEU A 672 14.52 -2.17 -1.32
N PHE A 673 15.42 -2.07 -0.34
CA PHE A 673 16.80 -1.61 -0.53
C PHE A 673 17.80 -2.74 -0.20
N PRO A 674 18.96 -2.79 -0.88
CA PRO A 674 20.04 -3.71 -0.55
C PRO A 674 20.53 -3.55 0.90
N ALA A 675 21.21 -4.58 1.40
CA ALA A 675 21.75 -4.57 2.76
C ALA A 675 22.92 -3.57 2.85
N ASP A 676 22.86 -2.68 3.83
CA ASP A 676 23.99 -1.82 4.20
C ASP A 676 24.17 -1.84 5.73
N PRO A 677 25.37 -2.18 6.26
CA PRO A 677 25.57 -2.31 7.70
C PRO A 677 25.26 -1.05 8.52
N LYS A 678 25.26 0.15 7.90
CA LYS A 678 25.04 1.43 8.57
C LYS A 678 23.64 1.97 8.30
N THR A 679 23.21 2.00 7.04
CA THR A 679 21.96 2.68 6.64
C THR A 679 20.78 1.73 6.53
N ASN A 680 21.02 0.45 6.21
CA ASN A 680 19.97 -0.57 6.04
C ASN A 680 20.41 -1.96 6.55
N PRO A 681 20.62 -2.11 7.87
CA PRO A 681 21.19 -3.33 8.43
C PRO A 681 20.23 -4.52 8.30
N VAL A 682 20.78 -5.74 8.26
CA VAL A 682 19.99 -6.97 8.32
C VAL A 682 19.49 -7.19 9.75
N LEU A 683 18.18 -7.32 9.89
CA LEU A 683 17.47 -7.61 11.14
C LEU A 683 16.92 -9.04 11.07
N CYS A 684 17.03 -9.77 12.17
CA CYS A 684 16.47 -11.12 12.28
C CYS A 684 15.29 -11.15 13.23
N SER A 685 14.23 -11.86 12.87
CA SER A 685 13.12 -12.17 13.76
C SER A 685 13.65 -12.91 14.99
N LEU A 686 13.15 -12.56 16.16
CA LEU A 686 13.47 -13.29 17.38
C LEU A 686 12.95 -14.72 17.22
N PRO A 687 13.76 -15.75 17.55
CA PRO A 687 13.29 -17.13 17.47
C PRO A 687 12.04 -17.28 18.35
N SER A 688 11.00 -17.94 17.82
CA SER A 688 9.78 -18.21 18.58
C SER A 688 10.17 -18.95 19.86
N THR A 689 10.21 -18.25 20.98
CA THR A 689 10.71 -18.84 22.21
C THR A 689 9.60 -19.72 22.75
N PRO A 690 9.81 -21.05 22.90
CA PRO A 690 8.78 -21.92 23.44
C PRO A 690 8.28 -21.37 24.78
N ARG A 691 6.98 -21.40 25.05
CA ARG A 691 6.39 -20.82 26.28
C ARG A 691 7.09 -21.28 27.57
N TRP A 692 7.64 -22.49 27.59
CA TRP A 692 8.40 -23.02 28.73
C TRP A 692 9.77 -22.33 28.92
N LYS A 693 10.45 -21.92 27.84
CA LYS A 693 11.68 -21.12 27.90
C LYS A 693 11.39 -19.70 28.36
N ILE A 694 10.29 -19.09 27.91
CA ILE A 694 9.85 -17.77 28.40
C ILE A 694 9.60 -17.85 29.92
N ALA A 695 8.89 -18.88 30.38
CA ALA A 695 8.66 -19.12 31.80
C ALA A 695 9.96 -19.36 32.58
N SER A 696 10.92 -20.12 32.04
CA SER A 696 12.21 -20.33 32.72
C SER A 696 13.07 -19.07 32.76
N THR A 697 13.03 -18.23 31.72
CA THR A 697 13.79 -16.98 31.66
C THR A 697 13.17 -15.94 32.60
N ALA A 698 11.83 -15.87 32.66
CA ALA A 698 11.13 -15.04 33.63
C ALA A 698 11.38 -15.49 35.08
N LEU A 699 11.45 -16.80 35.33
CA LEU A 699 11.84 -17.36 36.65
C LEU A 699 13.29 -17.02 37.02
N LEU A 700 14.21 -17.12 36.07
CA LEU A 700 15.62 -16.75 36.26
C LEU A 700 15.77 -15.24 36.53
N LEU A 701 15.07 -14.40 35.76
CA LEU A 701 15.06 -12.95 35.96
C LEU A 701 14.43 -12.57 37.30
N ALA A 702 13.30 -13.19 37.68
CA ALA A 702 12.69 -13.00 39.00
C ALA A 702 13.63 -13.44 40.13
N PHE A 703 14.41 -14.50 39.93
CA PHE A 703 15.42 -14.97 40.88
C PHE A 703 16.61 -14.02 40.97
N GLU A 704 17.11 -13.50 39.85
CA GLU A 704 18.18 -12.49 39.83
C GLU A 704 17.73 -11.17 40.47
N ILE A 705 16.51 -10.71 40.16
CA ILE A 705 15.90 -9.53 40.80
C ILE A 705 15.77 -9.79 42.30
N ALA A 706 15.30 -10.97 42.73
CA ALA A 706 15.21 -11.32 44.15
C ALA A 706 16.59 -11.35 44.83
N LEU A 707 17.63 -11.87 44.17
CA LEU A 707 19.00 -11.85 44.69
C LEU A 707 19.55 -10.43 44.78
N LEU A 708 19.32 -9.58 43.78
CA LEU A 708 19.67 -8.16 43.81
C LEU A 708 18.93 -7.44 44.93
N TYR A 709 17.64 -7.71 45.11
CA TYR A 709 16.84 -7.15 46.19
C TYR A 709 17.38 -7.57 47.56
N VAL A 710 17.71 -8.86 47.73
CA VAL A 710 18.33 -9.37 48.95
C VAL A 710 19.70 -8.76 49.17
N LYS A 711 20.49 -8.53 48.12
CA LYS A 711 21.85 -7.97 48.22
C LYS A 711 21.84 -6.47 48.54
N VAL A 712 20.92 -5.70 47.94
CA VAL A 712 20.75 -4.25 48.16
C VAL A 712 20.13 -3.98 49.52
N TYR A 713 19.09 -4.72 49.87
CA TYR A 713 18.32 -4.50 51.09
C TYR A 713 18.68 -5.49 52.21
N TRP A 714 19.85 -6.14 52.15
CA TRP A 714 20.22 -7.21 53.09
C TRP A 714 20.21 -6.73 54.55
N MET A 715 20.66 -5.49 54.79
CA MET A 715 20.64 -4.85 56.12
C MET A 715 19.23 -4.53 56.60
N GLU A 716 18.34 -4.14 55.68
CA GLU A 716 16.94 -3.85 56.00
C GLU A 716 16.13 -5.14 56.21
N ILE A 717 16.45 -6.19 55.46
CA ILE A 717 15.90 -7.55 55.65
C ILE A 717 16.40 -8.13 56.98
N LEU A 718 17.68 -7.97 57.33
CA LEU A 718 18.18 -8.32 58.67
C LEU A 718 17.53 -7.47 59.75
N GLY A 719 17.31 -6.18 59.47
CA GLY A 719 16.56 -5.25 60.32
C GLY A 719 15.13 -5.73 60.55
N MET A 720 14.43 -6.15 59.50
CA MET A 720 13.08 -6.70 59.62
C MET A 720 13.05 -8.06 60.30
N ILE A 721 14.05 -8.93 60.09
CA ILE A 721 14.14 -10.23 60.78
C ILE A 721 14.45 -10.00 62.27
N THR A 722 15.35 -9.07 62.60
CA THR A 722 15.65 -8.71 63.99
C THR A 722 14.45 -8.03 64.66
N VAL A 723 13.74 -7.13 63.96
CA VAL A 723 12.50 -6.48 64.42
C VAL A 723 11.31 -7.45 64.46
N ALA A 724 11.29 -8.53 63.68
CA ALA A 724 10.26 -9.58 63.74
C ALA A 724 10.57 -10.63 64.83
N MET A 725 11.85 -10.87 65.10
CA MET A 725 12.32 -11.75 66.17
C MET A 725 12.30 -11.04 67.55
N LEU A 726 12.38 -9.71 67.60
CA LEU A 726 12.30 -8.92 68.84
C LEU A 726 10.94 -9.11 69.56
N PRO A 727 9.76 -9.07 68.90
CA PRO A 727 8.47 -9.40 69.48
C PRO A 727 8.38 -10.85 69.95
N LEU A 728 9.09 -11.78 69.31
CA LEU A 728 9.13 -13.20 69.68
C LEU A 728 9.98 -13.41 70.94
N PHE A 729 11.13 -12.73 71.02
CA PHE A 729 12.01 -12.71 72.19
C PHE A 729 11.38 -11.94 73.36
N ILE A 730 10.70 -10.82 73.09
CA ILE A 730 9.92 -10.05 74.07
C ILE A 730 8.66 -10.82 74.49
N ARG A 731 8.01 -11.63 73.63
CA ARG A 731 6.91 -12.54 74.02
C ARG A 731 7.40 -13.68 74.92
N LEU A 732 8.62 -14.18 74.71
CA LEU A 732 9.26 -15.18 75.58
C LEU A 732 9.62 -14.58 76.95
N ILE A 733 10.07 -13.32 77.01
CA ILE A 733 10.39 -12.62 78.27
C ILE A 733 9.12 -12.11 78.98
N LYS A 734 8.10 -11.62 78.25
CA LYS A 734 6.81 -11.16 78.81
C LYS A 734 5.88 -12.29 79.26
N ARG A 735 6.15 -13.55 78.91
CA ARG A 735 5.47 -14.70 79.56
C ARG A 735 5.83 -14.88 81.04
N ARG A 736 6.73 -14.04 81.59
CA ARG A 736 7.08 -14.02 83.02
C ARG A 736 6.47 -12.89 83.86
N LEU A 737 5.74 -11.92 83.30
CA LEU A 737 5.05 -10.91 84.12
C LEU A 737 3.75 -10.40 83.48
N HIS A 738 2.73 -10.26 84.35
CA HIS A 738 1.31 -10.09 84.08
C HIS A 738 0.88 -8.78 83.38
N TRP A 739 -0.22 -8.89 82.63
CA TRP A 739 -1.37 -7.98 82.46
C TRP A 739 -1.35 -6.74 81.50
N LYS A 740 -2.46 -6.72 80.73
CA LYS A 740 -3.33 -5.63 80.23
C LYS A 740 -2.86 -4.61 79.16
N LEU A 741 -3.46 -4.78 77.97
CA LEU A 741 -4.41 -3.88 77.27
C LEU A 741 -3.98 -2.42 76.96
N ILE A 742 -4.10 -2.02 75.66
CA ILE A 742 -4.72 -0.77 75.11
C ILE A 742 -3.99 -0.15 73.88
N ASN A 743 -4.80 0.14 72.85
CA ASN A 743 -4.75 1.14 71.74
C ASN A 743 -3.70 1.13 70.61
N ALA A 744 -4.21 1.16 69.37
CA ALA A 744 -3.60 1.65 68.13
C ALA A 744 -3.55 3.21 68.09
N PRO A 745 -2.78 3.88 67.20
CA PRO A 745 -3.27 4.21 65.83
C PRO A 745 -2.11 4.25 64.75
N PRO A 746 -2.19 4.95 63.58
CA PRO A 746 -2.20 4.39 62.22
C PRO A 746 -1.03 4.90 61.31
N VAL A 747 -1.17 4.74 59.97
CA VAL A 747 -0.53 5.50 58.84
C VAL A 747 0.68 4.78 58.18
N SER A 748 0.48 4.09 57.03
CA SER A 748 0.64 4.52 55.60
C SER A 748 2.09 4.34 55.09
N TRP A 749 2.49 4.04 53.85
CA TRP A 749 2.02 3.72 52.49
C TRP A 749 3.29 3.09 51.83
N GLY A 750 3.27 2.19 50.86
CA GLY A 750 2.88 2.39 49.46
C GLY A 750 3.96 1.74 48.58
N LEU A 751 3.58 0.92 47.60
CA LEU A 751 4.50 0.32 46.63
C LEU A 751 3.84 0.27 45.25
N GLN A 752 4.25 1.19 44.37
CA GLN A 752 3.89 1.28 42.95
C GLN A 752 4.59 0.23 42.06
N LEU A 753 5.23 -0.80 42.63
CA LEU A 753 6.05 -1.76 41.89
C LEU A 753 5.29 -3.00 41.38
N VAL A 754 4.07 -3.25 41.87
CA VAL A 754 3.27 -4.40 41.43
C VAL A 754 2.49 -4.11 40.13
N GLY A 755 2.18 -2.83 39.87
CA GLY A 755 1.46 -2.42 38.66
C GLY A 755 2.28 -2.58 37.37
N LYS A 756 3.60 -2.34 37.42
CA LYS A 756 4.49 -2.46 36.25
C LYS A 756 4.82 -3.91 35.86
N ALA A 757 4.78 -4.85 36.81
CA ALA A 757 5.08 -6.26 36.54
C ALA A 757 3.94 -6.98 35.78
N LEU A 758 2.70 -6.50 35.93
CA LEU A 758 1.55 -7.03 35.19
C LEU A 758 1.47 -6.47 33.75
N THR A 759 2.01 -5.27 33.50
CA THR A 759 2.07 -4.67 32.16
C THR A 759 3.09 -5.39 31.26
N PHE A 760 4.18 -5.91 31.82
CA PHE A 760 5.20 -6.70 31.10
C PHE A 760 4.68 -8.01 30.51
N GLN A 761 3.56 -8.54 31.04
CA GLN A 761 3.01 -9.82 30.59
C GLN A 761 2.11 -9.69 29.35
N ASN A 762 1.68 -8.47 28.98
CA ASN A 762 0.72 -8.25 27.91
C ASN A 762 1.30 -7.57 26.65
N ASP A 763 2.42 -6.83 26.74
CA ASP A 763 3.01 -6.20 25.56
C ASP A 763 4.55 -6.18 25.62
N SER A 764 5.18 -7.09 24.88
CA SER A 764 6.64 -7.30 24.90
C SER A 764 7.43 -6.31 24.04
N LYS A 765 6.79 -5.29 23.46
CA LYS A 765 7.46 -4.31 22.57
C LYS A 765 7.92 -3.03 23.25
N VAL A 766 7.49 -2.75 24.48
CA VAL A 766 7.70 -1.43 25.11
C VAL A 766 9.17 -1.13 25.47
N ASP A 767 9.98 -2.14 25.80
CA ASP A 767 11.39 -1.89 26.22
C ASP A 767 12.42 -1.82 25.07
N LEU A 768 12.03 -2.15 23.83
CA LEU A 768 12.95 -2.03 22.67
C LEU A 768 13.10 -0.59 22.17
N LEU A 769 12.21 0.33 22.58
CA LEU A 769 12.23 1.72 22.16
C LEU A 769 12.82 2.67 23.22
N GLU A 770 12.74 2.38 24.51
CA GLU A 770 13.35 3.23 25.56
C GLU A 770 14.84 2.91 25.81
N GLY A 771 15.31 1.70 25.47
CA GLY A 771 16.69 1.27 25.73
C GLY A 771 17.77 1.88 24.83
N SER A 772 17.41 2.52 23.71
CA SER A 772 18.40 3.02 22.74
C SER A 772 18.79 4.49 22.90
N ILE A 773 18.19 5.22 23.87
CA ILE A 773 18.43 6.66 24.02
C ILE A 773 19.38 7.00 25.19
N ASP A 774 19.54 6.12 26.19
CA ASP A 774 20.29 6.47 27.42
C ASP A 774 21.50 5.58 27.77
N SER A 775 21.95 4.67 26.90
CA SER A 775 23.19 3.92 27.17
C SER A 775 24.19 4.02 26.01
N GLY A 776 25.00 5.07 26.05
CA GLY A 776 26.18 5.22 25.20
C GLY A 776 27.25 4.18 25.54
N ILE A 777 27.07 2.94 25.09
CA ILE A 777 28.08 1.88 25.14
C ILE A 777 28.12 1.19 23.79
N ALA A 778 29.00 1.72 22.92
CA ALA A 778 29.46 1.05 21.72
C ALA A 778 30.66 0.15 22.06
N SER A 779 30.57 -1.13 21.72
CA SER A 779 31.71 -1.99 21.35
C SER A 779 31.21 -3.19 20.55
#